data_AF-A0A8H6I5G2-F1
#
_entry.id   AF-A0A8H6I5G2-F1
#
_cell.length_a   1.000
_cell.length_b   1.000
_cell.length_c   1.000
_cell.angle_alpha   90.00
_cell.angle_beta   90.00
_cell.angle_gamma   90.00
#
_symmetry.space_group_name_H-M   'P 1'
#
loop_
_entity.id
_entity.type
_entity.pdbx_description
1 polymer ?
#
loop_
_entity_poly.entity_id
_entity_poly.type
_entity_poly.pdbx_seq_one_letter_code
_entity_poly.pdbx_strand_id
1 'polypeptide(L)'
;ILLISLEHEDYFSYASLIKEINAKRPVVHVFLLNEALEKMASPLLDGVIVTDAGIAKSRCRVLTDKLVGYAKSGGTVVMGCNFSNFIAGDDFEKVFRAFGLQWQRGSYFRTTHSLNPTNHVAASNPSLAPSYSMKALHADKISPDMAVYKPTSDSNLGEAPIVIGKVGLGEVGYVGDVNAERYTTKVYLAMLGILDSPKPPPGPSTSKTPKTATTSNPFASIGVKTPGKTKVEIATSRDELEQRLASRSIRGIYIADAGILKPENKSLLPKLASYVKAGGTVVAGGLFPSMINIPDSKAFFSAFGQSWSMASHNRAVYELAPSSELARKNPSLPDMFSIKSSNLKDINLEVPVYLAYPDSEDEEEDEDDNGWGDDEPFDAPIVRARVGRGTLGYIGDVEGSEEISPVVLAMFGLLHPEPTAAPPKRKSKPFVMVLSWSPEDLLQSAYGGFLEPLKGEVETLYRGLSIERMADLIPSPDLLAVLVDGSEIASPDEAYVLSKLMEFTQNGGTVIFLDGFAQGVTVPECRPFFLDAWGLDWTVAASHYPLEPSEVKTNEKNALVVAAKDRFPEAADLSGSHTMASSNPDDIVFMPRKSGSWSHLWDEKEGKYAGPALFASVSEKGKVGFVGYMTPAADYFGIVSAMIGL
;
A
#
# COMPACT_ATOMS: atom_id res chain seq x y z
N ILE A 1 -24.28 -4.04 -18.27
CA ILE A 1 -22.80 -4.10 -18.23
C ILE A 1 -22.39 -4.83 -16.95
N LEU A 2 -21.48 -5.80 -17.06
CA LEU A 2 -20.91 -6.50 -15.91
C LEU A 2 -19.50 -5.97 -15.62
N LEU A 3 -19.24 -5.55 -14.39
CA LEU A 3 -17.91 -5.22 -13.88
C LEU A 3 -17.43 -6.37 -13.00
N ILE A 4 -16.24 -6.89 -13.26
CA ILE A 4 -15.64 -8.01 -12.53
C ILE A 4 -14.40 -7.50 -11.81
N SER A 5 -14.39 -7.59 -10.48
CA SER A 5 -13.25 -7.23 -9.63
C SER A 5 -12.90 -8.34 -8.64
N LEU A 6 -12.01 -9.26 -9.00
CA LEU A 6 -11.74 -10.46 -8.19
C LEU A 6 -10.69 -10.24 -7.11
N GLU A 7 -9.90 -9.18 -7.24
CA GLU A 7 -8.89 -8.70 -6.29
C GLU A 7 -9.12 -7.19 -6.11
N HIS A 8 -10.36 -6.85 -5.73
CA HIS A 8 -10.74 -5.46 -5.48
C HIS A 8 -10.04 -4.93 -4.24
N GLU A 9 -9.49 -3.74 -4.39
CA GLU A 9 -8.84 -2.98 -3.35
C GLU A 9 -9.73 -1.78 -3.00
N ASP A 10 -10.14 -1.67 -1.73
CA ASP A 10 -11.17 -0.72 -1.29
C ASP A 10 -10.78 0.75 -1.49
N TYR A 11 -9.49 1.05 -1.58
CA TYR A 11 -8.97 2.40 -1.83
C TYR A 11 -9.14 2.85 -3.29
N PHE A 12 -9.48 1.95 -4.23
CA PHE A 12 -9.79 2.32 -5.61
C PHE A 12 -11.28 2.50 -5.85
N SER A 13 -11.70 3.74 -6.13
CA SER A 13 -13.10 4.04 -6.43
C SER A 13 -13.39 4.07 -7.94
N TYR A 14 -14.24 3.17 -8.41
CA TYR A 14 -14.80 3.21 -9.77
C TYR A 14 -16.11 4.03 -9.86
N ALA A 15 -16.44 4.81 -8.84
CA ALA A 15 -17.75 5.45 -8.72
C ALA A 15 -18.11 6.37 -9.90
N SER A 16 -17.13 7.12 -10.44
CA SER A 16 -17.31 7.98 -11.60
C SER A 16 -17.65 7.18 -12.87
N LEU A 17 -16.86 6.14 -13.15
CA LEU A 17 -17.08 5.22 -14.28
C LEU A 17 -18.43 4.51 -14.17
N ILE A 18 -18.72 3.91 -13.00
CA ILE A 18 -19.98 3.21 -12.74
C ILE A 18 -21.17 4.14 -12.93
N LYS A 19 -21.10 5.37 -12.40
CA LYS A 19 -22.17 6.37 -12.55
C LYS A 19 -22.45 6.68 -14.02
N GLU A 20 -21.42 6.92 -14.82
CA GLU A 20 -21.57 7.26 -16.24
C GLU A 20 -22.08 6.08 -17.07
N ILE A 21 -21.61 4.85 -16.80
CA ILE A 21 -22.15 3.65 -17.44
C ILE A 21 -23.61 3.45 -17.03
N ASN A 22 -23.92 3.55 -15.74
CA ASN A 22 -25.26 3.30 -15.19
C ASN A 22 -26.31 4.31 -15.68
N ALA A 23 -25.88 5.52 -16.08
CA ALA A 23 -26.73 6.50 -16.76
C ALA A 23 -27.22 6.01 -18.14
N LYS A 24 -26.57 5.00 -18.73
CA LYS A 24 -26.88 4.47 -20.07
C LYS A 24 -27.31 3.01 -20.09
N ARG A 25 -26.74 2.18 -19.22
CA ARG A 25 -27.00 0.74 -19.10
C ARG A 25 -26.85 0.29 -17.65
N PRO A 26 -27.74 -0.57 -17.13
CA PRO A 26 -27.59 -1.13 -15.79
C PRO A 26 -26.21 -1.76 -15.59
N VAL A 27 -25.57 -1.40 -14.48
CA VAL A 27 -24.28 -1.96 -14.06
C VAL A 27 -24.52 -3.01 -12.97
N VAL A 28 -23.91 -4.17 -13.13
CA VAL A 28 -23.76 -5.19 -12.08
C VAL A 28 -22.27 -5.30 -11.80
N HIS A 29 -21.87 -5.09 -10.55
CA HIS A 29 -20.48 -5.17 -10.12
C HIS A 29 -20.34 -6.36 -9.18
N VAL A 30 -19.45 -7.29 -9.51
CA VAL A 30 -19.26 -8.55 -8.78
C VAL A 30 -17.82 -8.68 -8.30
N PHE A 31 -17.67 -9.25 -7.10
CA PHE A 31 -16.37 -9.41 -6.44
C PHE A 31 -15.93 -10.87 -6.29
N LEU A 32 -16.87 -11.80 -6.51
CA LEU A 32 -16.64 -13.22 -6.30
C LEU A 32 -16.66 -13.98 -7.63
N LEU A 33 -15.76 -14.95 -7.77
CA LEU A 33 -15.64 -15.80 -8.96
C LEU A 33 -16.97 -16.48 -9.32
N ASN A 34 -17.66 -17.07 -8.34
CA ASN A 34 -18.91 -17.78 -8.57
C ASN A 34 -20.04 -16.84 -9.02
N GLU A 35 -20.08 -15.64 -8.46
CA GLU A 35 -21.06 -14.62 -8.87
C GLU A 35 -20.78 -14.14 -10.30
N ALA A 36 -19.50 -13.91 -10.64
CA ALA A 36 -19.11 -13.57 -12.01
C ALA A 36 -19.51 -14.66 -13.01
N LEU A 37 -19.28 -15.93 -12.68
CA LEU A 37 -19.71 -17.07 -13.52
C LEU A 37 -21.23 -17.13 -13.69
N GLU A 38 -21.99 -16.87 -12.63
CA GLU A 38 -23.46 -16.78 -12.69
C GLU A 38 -23.91 -15.64 -13.61
N LYS A 39 -23.36 -14.43 -13.46
CA LYS A 39 -23.74 -13.28 -14.28
C LYS A 39 -23.33 -13.41 -15.74
N MET A 40 -22.21 -14.09 -16.02
CA MET A 40 -21.77 -14.42 -17.38
C MET A 40 -22.73 -15.35 -18.14
N ALA A 41 -23.61 -16.07 -17.45
CA ALA A 41 -24.64 -16.89 -18.09
C ALA A 41 -25.86 -16.07 -18.57
N SER A 42 -25.93 -14.78 -18.24
CA SER A 42 -27.04 -13.91 -18.65
C SER A 42 -27.05 -13.67 -20.16
N PRO A 43 -28.18 -13.89 -20.85
CA PRO A 43 -28.31 -13.56 -22.28
C PRO A 43 -28.45 -12.05 -22.54
N LEU A 44 -28.57 -11.23 -21.49
CA LEU A 44 -28.80 -9.78 -21.58
C LEU A 44 -27.50 -8.96 -21.39
N LEU A 45 -26.35 -9.60 -21.57
CA LEU A 45 -25.06 -8.98 -21.28
C LEU A 45 -24.59 -8.13 -22.47
N ASP A 46 -24.69 -6.81 -22.33
CA ASP A 46 -24.22 -5.84 -23.34
C ASP A 46 -22.69 -5.72 -23.44
N GLY A 47 -21.97 -6.05 -22.37
CA GLY A 47 -20.51 -5.95 -22.31
C GLY A 47 -19.96 -6.20 -20.90
N VAL A 48 -18.66 -6.52 -20.85
CA VAL A 48 -17.94 -6.82 -19.61
C VAL A 48 -16.74 -5.89 -19.47
N ILE A 49 -16.53 -5.36 -18.26
CA ILE A 49 -15.28 -4.72 -17.85
C ILE A 49 -14.63 -5.60 -16.79
N VAL A 50 -13.37 -5.97 -16.99
CA VAL A 50 -12.54 -6.63 -15.98
C VAL A 50 -11.61 -5.57 -15.40
N THR A 51 -11.71 -5.35 -14.09
CA THR A 51 -11.11 -4.18 -13.47
C THR A 51 -9.79 -4.45 -12.77
N ASP A 52 -9.37 -5.70 -12.56
CA ASP A 52 -8.16 -6.06 -11.82
C ASP A 52 -7.48 -7.32 -12.35
N ALA A 53 -6.23 -7.52 -11.91
CA ALA A 53 -5.36 -8.61 -12.33
C ALA A 53 -5.79 -9.99 -11.81
N GLY A 54 -6.78 -10.06 -10.90
CA GLY A 54 -7.27 -11.32 -10.34
C GLY A 54 -7.78 -12.30 -11.40
N ILE A 55 -8.17 -11.82 -12.58
CA ILE A 55 -8.55 -12.66 -13.72
C ILE A 55 -7.42 -13.55 -14.25
N ALA A 56 -6.15 -13.18 -14.03
CA ALA A 56 -4.99 -13.93 -14.51
C ALA A 56 -4.65 -15.15 -13.63
N LYS A 57 -5.16 -15.19 -12.39
CA LYS A 57 -4.89 -16.27 -11.43
C LYS A 57 -5.41 -17.60 -11.97
N SER A 58 -4.69 -18.69 -11.66
CA SER A 58 -5.02 -20.05 -12.10
C SER A 58 -6.45 -20.47 -11.72
N ARG A 59 -6.93 -20.07 -10.54
CA ARG A 59 -8.31 -20.31 -10.05
C ARG A 59 -9.39 -19.68 -10.95
N CYS A 60 -9.06 -18.64 -11.71
CA CYS A 60 -9.99 -17.90 -12.55
C CYS A 60 -10.06 -18.43 -13.99
N ARG A 61 -9.31 -19.49 -14.33
CA ARG A 61 -9.24 -20.05 -15.70
C ARG A 61 -10.61 -20.32 -16.32
N VAL A 62 -11.55 -20.87 -15.55
CA VAL A 62 -12.91 -21.16 -16.03
C VAL A 62 -13.66 -19.89 -16.43
N LEU A 63 -13.49 -18.81 -15.66
CA LEU A 63 -14.08 -17.51 -15.99
C LEU A 63 -13.41 -16.89 -17.21
N THR A 64 -12.08 -16.99 -17.32
CA THR A 64 -11.33 -16.55 -18.52
C THR A 64 -11.83 -17.26 -19.77
N ASP A 65 -12.04 -18.59 -19.73
CA ASP A 65 -12.60 -19.36 -20.84
C ASP A 65 -14.02 -18.89 -21.21
N LYS A 66 -14.84 -18.52 -20.21
CA LYS A 66 -16.18 -17.94 -20.43
C LYS A 66 -16.12 -16.56 -21.09
N LEU A 67 -15.20 -15.69 -20.66
CA LEU A 67 -14.99 -14.38 -21.27
C LEU A 67 -14.52 -14.52 -22.73
N VAL A 68 -13.60 -15.46 -23.01
CA VAL A 68 -13.17 -15.78 -24.37
C VAL A 68 -14.35 -16.26 -25.22
N GLY A 69 -15.19 -17.16 -24.69
CA GLY A 69 -16.40 -17.62 -25.37
C GLY A 69 -17.40 -16.50 -25.66
N TYR A 70 -17.61 -15.60 -24.70
CA TYR A 70 -18.48 -14.43 -24.83
C TYR A 70 -17.97 -13.48 -25.93
N ALA A 71 -16.68 -13.13 -25.92
CA ALA A 71 -16.06 -12.29 -26.95
C ALA A 71 -16.18 -12.94 -28.34
N LYS A 72 -15.83 -14.22 -28.47
CA LYS A 72 -15.93 -14.96 -29.74
C LYS A 72 -17.35 -14.98 -30.31
N SER A 73 -18.37 -14.93 -29.45
CA SER A 73 -19.78 -14.96 -29.81
C SER A 73 -20.39 -13.59 -30.13
N GLY A 74 -19.60 -12.51 -30.14
CA GLY A 74 -20.07 -11.16 -30.47
C GLY A 74 -20.08 -10.18 -29.30
N GLY A 75 -19.71 -10.62 -28.10
CA GLY A 75 -19.61 -9.76 -26.93
C GLY A 75 -18.36 -8.87 -26.94
N THR A 76 -18.37 -7.83 -26.11
CA THR A 76 -17.20 -6.97 -25.87
C THR A 76 -16.69 -7.13 -24.44
N VAL A 77 -15.40 -7.42 -24.31
CA VAL A 77 -14.69 -7.49 -23.02
C VAL A 77 -13.64 -6.40 -22.98
N VAL A 78 -13.63 -5.56 -21.96
CA VAL A 78 -12.61 -4.50 -21.79
C VAL A 78 -11.81 -4.76 -20.51
N MET A 79 -10.50 -4.89 -20.64
CA MET A 79 -9.55 -4.98 -19.52
C MET A 79 -9.05 -3.58 -19.16
N GLY A 80 -9.10 -3.18 -17.90
CA GLY A 80 -8.58 -1.87 -17.50
C GLY A 80 -8.74 -1.59 -16.01
N CYS A 81 -8.76 -0.32 -15.62
CA CYS A 81 -8.81 0.12 -14.23
C CYS A 81 -7.57 -0.38 -13.48
N ASN A 82 -7.73 -1.12 -12.39
CA ASN A 82 -6.60 -1.71 -11.64
C ASN A 82 -5.94 -2.88 -12.37
N PHE A 83 -6.53 -3.39 -13.45
CA PHE A 83 -5.89 -4.43 -14.26
C PHE A 83 -4.54 -3.93 -14.77
N SER A 84 -4.46 -2.71 -15.32
CA SER A 84 -3.19 -2.15 -15.81
C SER A 84 -2.21 -1.78 -14.71
N ASN A 85 -2.68 -1.56 -13.47
CA ASN A 85 -1.83 -1.29 -12.31
C ASN A 85 -1.08 -2.55 -11.83
N PHE A 86 -1.79 -3.67 -11.69
CA PHE A 86 -1.29 -4.82 -10.94
C PHE A 86 -1.01 -6.07 -11.77
N ILE A 87 -1.28 -6.08 -13.08
CA ILE A 87 -1.04 -7.26 -13.91
C ILE A 87 0.45 -7.50 -14.13
N ALA A 88 0.99 -8.64 -13.71
CA ALA A 88 2.38 -9.01 -14.00
C ALA A 88 2.62 -9.20 -15.51
N GLY A 89 3.88 -9.07 -15.97
CA GLY A 89 4.24 -9.18 -17.39
C GLY A 89 3.77 -10.49 -18.04
N ASP A 90 4.15 -11.63 -17.49
CA ASP A 90 3.78 -12.95 -18.02
C ASP A 90 2.26 -13.19 -17.96
N ASP A 91 1.60 -12.69 -16.92
CA ASP A 91 0.16 -12.82 -16.75
C ASP A 91 -0.62 -11.97 -17.76
N PHE A 92 -0.13 -10.77 -18.10
CA PHE A 92 -0.69 -9.92 -19.15
C PHE A 92 -0.74 -10.69 -20.47
N GLU A 93 0.41 -11.23 -20.89
CA GLU A 93 0.54 -11.97 -22.14
C GLU A 93 -0.35 -13.21 -22.15
N LYS A 94 -0.37 -13.96 -21.05
CA LYS A 94 -1.18 -15.16 -20.89
C LYS A 94 -2.67 -14.87 -21.02
N VAL A 95 -3.15 -13.78 -20.41
CA VAL A 95 -4.55 -13.35 -20.52
C VAL A 95 -4.90 -13.04 -21.98
N PHE A 96 -4.16 -12.18 -22.67
CA PHE A 96 -4.49 -11.80 -24.05
C PHE A 96 -4.27 -12.95 -25.05
N ARG A 97 -3.30 -13.83 -24.81
CA ARG A 97 -3.11 -15.05 -25.59
C ARG A 97 -4.30 -16.00 -25.51
N ALA A 98 -5.01 -16.05 -24.37
CA ALA A 98 -6.25 -16.83 -24.26
C ALA A 98 -7.35 -16.33 -25.20
N PHE A 99 -7.37 -15.03 -25.52
CA PHE A 99 -8.25 -14.43 -26.51
C PHE A 99 -7.74 -14.58 -27.95
N GLY A 100 -6.55 -15.15 -28.16
CA GLY A 100 -5.91 -15.29 -29.47
C GLY A 100 -5.17 -14.03 -29.93
N LEU A 101 -4.89 -13.10 -29.01
CA LEU A 101 -4.15 -11.87 -29.28
C LEU A 101 -2.67 -12.05 -28.89
N GLN A 102 -1.76 -11.49 -29.68
CA GLN A 102 -0.31 -11.55 -29.43
C GLN A 102 0.22 -10.37 -28.61
N TRP A 103 -0.68 -9.66 -27.92
CA TRP A 103 -0.33 -8.46 -27.18
C TRP A 103 0.63 -8.79 -26.04
N GLN A 104 1.59 -7.89 -25.84
CA GLN A 104 2.56 -7.96 -24.77
C GLN A 104 2.47 -6.75 -23.87
N ARG A 105 3.01 -6.90 -22.66
CA ARG A 105 3.16 -5.77 -21.75
C ARG A 105 4.20 -4.83 -22.36
N GLY A 106 3.76 -3.63 -22.74
CA GLY A 106 4.62 -2.59 -23.31
C GLY A 106 5.22 -1.69 -22.24
N SER A 107 5.68 -0.53 -22.67
CA SER A 107 6.26 0.47 -21.80
C SER A 107 5.23 1.11 -20.86
N TYR A 108 5.70 1.58 -19.70
CA TYR A 108 4.87 2.24 -18.68
C TYR A 108 5.36 3.66 -18.44
N PHE A 109 4.62 4.65 -18.93
CA PHE A 109 5.02 6.05 -18.78
C PHE A 109 3.83 7.00 -18.95
N ARG A 110 4.04 8.28 -18.64
CA ARG A 110 3.09 9.36 -18.92
C ARG A 110 3.50 10.11 -20.17
N THR A 111 2.57 10.29 -21.10
CA THR A 111 2.74 11.17 -22.25
C THR A 111 1.39 11.71 -22.71
N THR A 112 1.36 12.44 -23.84
CA THR A 112 0.12 12.77 -24.55
C THR A 112 -0.11 11.76 -25.65
N HIS A 113 -1.34 11.27 -25.75
CA HIS A 113 -1.75 10.35 -26.80
C HIS A 113 -2.85 10.97 -27.64
N SER A 114 -2.76 10.79 -28.96
CA SER A 114 -3.72 11.28 -29.94
C SER A 114 -4.66 10.17 -30.39
N LEU A 115 -5.92 10.54 -30.60
CA LEU A 115 -6.95 9.66 -31.13
C LEU A 115 -6.53 9.17 -32.52
N ASN A 116 -6.64 7.86 -32.77
CA ASN A 116 -6.31 7.26 -34.05
C ASN A 116 -7.54 7.25 -34.97
N PRO A 117 -7.64 8.14 -35.97
CA PRO A 117 -8.84 8.23 -36.81
C PRO A 117 -9.08 6.99 -37.68
N THR A 118 -8.07 6.11 -37.85
CA THR A 118 -8.22 4.87 -38.63
C THR A 118 -8.84 3.74 -37.83
N ASN A 119 -8.87 3.83 -36.49
CA ASN A 119 -9.51 2.83 -35.64
C ASN A 119 -11.03 3.01 -35.67
N HIS A 120 -11.76 1.90 -35.78
CA HIS A 120 -13.22 1.96 -35.96
C HIS A 120 -13.99 2.48 -34.73
N VAL A 121 -13.50 2.26 -33.50
CA VAL A 121 -14.09 2.84 -32.28
C VAL A 121 -13.89 4.34 -32.28
N ALA A 122 -12.68 4.80 -32.59
CA ALA A 122 -12.38 6.23 -32.70
C ALA A 122 -13.24 6.92 -33.78
N ALA A 123 -13.31 6.32 -34.97
CA ALA A 123 -14.09 6.86 -36.10
C ALA A 123 -15.61 6.94 -35.81
N SER A 124 -16.13 6.00 -35.01
CA SER A 124 -17.57 5.93 -34.69
C SER A 124 -17.98 6.81 -33.52
N ASN A 125 -17.02 7.40 -32.78
CA ASN A 125 -17.30 8.13 -31.54
C ASN A 125 -16.66 9.53 -31.55
N PRO A 126 -17.24 10.51 -32.27
CA PRO A 126 -16.72 11.86 -32.35
C PRO A 126 -16.67 12.61 -31.01
N SER A 127 -17.34 12.11 -29.96
CA SER A 127 -17.28 12.69 -28.61
C SER A 127 -16.00 12.34 -27.83
N LEU A 128 -15.16 11.45 -28.36
CA LEU A 128 -13.84 11.16 -27.82
C LEU A 128 -12.91 12.39 -27.95
N ALA A 129 -12.03 12.58 -26.97
CA ALA A 129 -11.09 13.69 -27.00
C ALA A 129 -10.05 13.46 -28.12
N PRO A 130 -9.71 14.47 -28.94
CA PRO A 130 -8.74 14.31 -30.03
C PRO A 130 -7.34 13.94 -29.53
N SER A 131 -6.99 14.36 -28.31
CA SER A 131 -5.81 13.89 -27.58
C SER A 131 -6.00 14.15 -26.08
N TYR A 132 -5.28 13.41 -25.23
CA TYR A 132 -5.13 13.75 -23.82
C TYR A 132 -3.89 13.08 -23.21
N SER A 133 -3.40 13.62 -22.09
CA SER A 133 -2.28 13.04 -21.35
C SER A 133 -2.76 12.03 -20.31
N MET A 134 -2.12 10.87 -20.25
CA MET A 134 -2.37 9.84 -19.25
C MET A 134 -1.06 9.14 -18.86
N LYS A 135 -0.96 8.68 -17.61
CA LYS A 135 0.05 7.68 -17.21
C LYS A 135 -0.56 6.34 -17.56
N ALA A 136 0.11 5.55 -18.39
CA ALA A 136 -0.46 4.30 -18.88
C ALA A 136 0.58 3.21 -19.07
N LEU A 137 0.15 1.98 -18.81
CA LEU A 137 0.84 0.78 -19.23
C LEU A 137 0.41 0.45 -20.65
N HIS A 138 1.33 0.45 -21.61
CA HIS A 138 1.01 0.19 -23.01
C HIS A 138 0.83 -1.31 -23.28
N ALA A 139 0.03 -1.63 -24.30
CA ALA A 139 0.03 -2.94 -24.94
C ALA A 139 0.93 -2.88 -26.18
N ASP A 140 1.94 -3.73 -26.24
CA ASP A 140 2.88 -3.88 -27.36
C ASP A 140 2.47 -5.04 -28.29
N LYS A 141 3.13 -5.15 -29.44
CA LYS A 141 2.87 -6.11 -30.53
C LYS A 141 1.41 -6.05 -31.01
N ILE A 142 0.89 -4.84 -31.08
CA ILE A 142 -0.45 -4.58 -31.64
C ILE A 142 -0.33 -4.24 -33.13
N SER A 143 -1.42 -4.45 -33.87
CA SER A 143 -1.52 -3.89 -35.21
C SER A 143 -1.92 -2.40 -35.12
N PRO A 144 -1.43 -1.53 -36.03
CA PRO A 144 -1.71 -0.09 -35.96
C PRO A 144 -3.19 0.30 -36.02
N ASP A 145 -4.06 -0.53 -36.60
CA ASP A 145 -5.51 -0.34 -36.64
C ASP A 145 -6.23 -0.71 -35.33
N MET A 146 -5.59 -1.49 -34.44
CA MET A 146 -6.12 -1.79 -33.11
C MET A 146 -5.98 -0.62 -32.13
N ALA A 147 -5.01 0.26 -32.32
CA ALA A 147 -4.78 1.38 -31.41
C ALA A 147 -5.92 2.41 -31.51
N VAL A 148 -6.63 2.67 -30.40
CA VAL A 148 -7.64 3.73 -30.31
C VAL A 148 -6.97 5.08 -30.05
N TYR A 149 -5.96 5.10 -29.18
CA TYR A 149 -5.08 6.24 -28.94
C TYR A 149 -3.63 5.81 -29.15
N LYS A 150 -2.80 6.67 -29.75
CA LYS A 150 -1.37 6.42 -30.00
C LYS A 150 -0.52 7.53 -29.36
N PRO A 151 0.71 7.24 -28.89
CA PRO A 151 1.63 8.29 -28.46
C PRO A 151 1.80 9.35 -29.55
N THR A 152 1.88 10.64 -29.17
CA THR A 152 2.11 11.72 -30.15
C THR A 152 3.52 11.71 -30.75
N SER A 153 4.46 11.05 -30.09
CA SER A 153 5.82 10.87 -30.61
C SER A 153 5.85 9.71 -31.59
N ASP A 154 6.42 9.94 -32.79
CA ASP A 154 6.52 8.95 -33.87
C ASP A 154 7.42 7.74 -33.56
N SER A 155 8.04 7.68 -32.38
CA SER A 155 9.09 6.71 -32.05
C SER A 155 8.61 5.26 -31.88
N ASN A 156 7.36 5.00 -31.45
CA ASN A 156 6.90 3.65 -31.12
C ASN A 156 5.52 3.33 -31.73
N LEU A 157 5.50 2.88 -33.00
CA LEU A 157 4.26 2.47 -33.68
C LEU A 157 3.75 1.06 -33.26
N GLY A 158 4.52 0.31 -32.48
CA GLY A 158 4.22 -1.08 -32.09
C GLY A 158 3.38 -1.23 -30.82
N GLU A 159 3.20 -0.16 -30.06
CA GLU A 159 2.49 -0.18 -28.78
C GLU A 159 1.51 0.99 -28.63
N ALA A 160 0.50 0.82 -27.77
CA ALA A 160 -0.45 1.88 -27.44
C ALA A 160 -1.06 1.69 -26.04
N PRO A 161 -1.45 2.78 -25.36
CA PRO A 161 -2.10 2.70 -24.05
C PRO A 161 -3.55 2.19 -24.14
N ILE A 162 -4.21 2.34 -25.30
CA ILE A 162 -5.62 2.05 -25.47
C ILE A 162 -5.80 1.35 -26.80
N VAL A 163 -6.21 0.09 -26.74
CA VAL A 163 -6.29 -0.80 -27.91
C VAL A 163 -7.59 -1.58 -27.91
N ILE A 164 -8.06 -1.95 -29.08
CA ILE A 164 -9.20 -2.86 -29.25
C ILE A 164 -8.96 -3.78 -30.45
N GLY A 165 -9.08 -5.09 -30.22
CA GLY A 165 -8.84 -6.13 -31.22
C GLY A 165 -10.08 -6.99 -31.43
N LYS A 166 -10.26 -7.49 -32.66
CA LYS A 166 -11.31 -8.45 -33.01
C LYS A 166 -11.00 -9.83 -32.45
N VAL A 167 -12.00 -10.48 -31.86
CA VAL A 167 -11.93 -11.86 -31.36
C VAL A 167 -13.22 -12.58 -31.74
N GLY A 168 -13.15 -13.42 -32.78
CA GLY A 168 -14.34 -14.04 -33.37
C GLY A 168 -15.31 -12.98 -33.92
N LEU A 169 -16.56 -12.99 -33.47
CA LEU A 169 -17.57 -12.00 -33.86
C LEU A 169 -17.52 -10.72 -33.00
N GLY A 170 -16.86 -10.76 -31.85
CA GLY A 170 -16.81 -9.66 -30.88
C GLY A 170 -15.42 -9.05 -30.76
N GLU A 171 -15.18 -8.42 -29.61
CA GLU A 171 -14.02 -7.56 -29.40
C GLU A 171 -13.44 -7.68 -27.99
N VAL A 172 -12.14 -7.45 -27.91
CA VAL A 172 -11.41 -7.30 -26.64
C VAL A 172 -10.71 -5.96 -26.65
N GLY A 173 -11.03 -5.12 -25.67
CA GLY A 173 -10.39 -3.84 -25.42
C GLY A 173 -9.40 -3.92 -24.26
N TYR A 174 -8.39 -3.05 -24.28
CA TYR A 174 -7.51 -2.80 -23.16
C TYR A 174 -7.34 -1.29 -22.96
N VAL A 175 -7.42 -0.85 -21.70
CA VAL A 175 -7.23 0.52 -21.27
C VAL A 175 -6.13 0.54 -20.21
N GLY A 176 -4.96 1.01 -20.62
CA GLY A 176 -3.74 1.05 -19.82
C GLY A 176 -3.63 2.21 -18.84
N ASP A 177 -4.57 3.15 -18.86
CA ASP A 177 -4.56 4.32 -17.97
C ASP A 177 -4.71 3.90 -16.50
N VAL A 178 -3.65 4.14 -15.73
CA VAL A 178 -3.54 3.74 -14.33
C VAL A 178 -4.17 4.73 -13.35
N ASN A 179 -4.40 5.98 -13.79
CA ASN A 179 -4.86 7.07 -12.93
C ASN A 179 -6.33 7.47 -13.22
N ALA A 180 -7.02 6.73 -14.08
CA ALA A 180 -8.41 6.98 -14.46
C ALA A 180 -8.66 8.45 -14.85
N GLU A 181 -7.84 8.97 -15.76
CA GLU A 181 -7.90 10.35 -16.23
C GLU A 181 -9.31 10.72 -16.71
N ARG A 182 -9.66 12.00 -16.61
CA ARG A 182 -11.05 12.47 -16.85
C ARG A 182 -11.68 12.01 -18.17
N TYR A 183 -10.86 11.78 -19.20
CA TYR A 183 -11.33 11.37 -20.53
C TYR A 183 -11.47 9.86 -20.71
N THR A 184 -10.81 9.08 -19.86
CA THR A 184 -10.77 7.62 -19.93
C THR A 184 -12.14 6.99 -19.69
N THR A 185 -13.01 7.63 -18.91
CA THR A 185 -14.41 7.19 -18.78
C THR A 185 -15.10 7.13 -20.14
N LYS A 186 -14.95 8.14 -21.00
CA LYS A 186 -15.56 8.13 -22.34
C LYS A 186 -15.00 7.01 -23.22
N VAL A 187 -13.74 6.62 -23.03
CA VAL A 187 -13.13 5.50 -23.77
C VAL A 187 -13.85 4.20 -23.42
N TYR A 188 -14.10 3.90 -22.14
CA TYR A 188 -14.88 2.72 -21.76
C TYR A 188 -16.28 2.73 -22.39
N LEU A 189 -16.99 3.87 -22.34
CA LEU A 189 -18.31 3.99 -22.97
C LEU A 189 -18.24 3.78 -24.50
N ALA A 190 -17.19 4.25 -25.17
CA ALA A 190 -17.00 4.10 -26.61
C ALA A 190 -16.72 2.64 -26.98
N MET A 191 -15.82 1.96 -26.26
CA MET A 191 -15.53 0.53 -26.45
C MET A 191 -16.75 -0.35 -26.20
N LEU A 192 -17.58 -0.01 -25.21
CA LEU A 192 -18.84 -0.69 -24.94
C LEU A 192 -19.97 -0.32 -25.93
N GLY A 193 -19.72 0.55 -26.92
CA GLY A 193 -20.72 0.94 -27.92
C GLY A 193 -21.89 1.75 -27.35
N ILE A 194 -21.68 2.50 -26.26
CA ILE A 194 -22.72 3.28 -25.58
C ILE A 194 -22.40 4.78 -25.44
N LEU A 195 -21.26 5.27 -25.92
CA LEU A 195 -20.93 6.70 -25.84
C LEU A 195 -21.81 7.55 -26.76
N ASP A 196 -21.69 7.38 -28.08
CA ASP A 196 -22.41 8.18 -29.08
C ASP A 196 -23.59 7.44 -29.74
N SER A 197 -23.87 6.21 -29.32
CA SER A 197 -25.02 5.45 -29.80
C SER A 197 -26.34 6.16 -29.48
N PRO A 198 -27.29 6.24 -30.44
CA PRO A 198 -28.58 6.85 -30.19
C PRO A 198 -29.25 6.18 -29.00
N LYS A 199 -29.76 7.00 -28.07
CA LYS A 199 -30.44 6.52 -26.88
C LYS A 199 -31.55 5.56 -27.31
N PRO A 200 -31.59 4.31 -26.81
CA PRO A 200 -32.69 3.41 -27.16
C PRO A 200 -34.01 4.09 -26.79
N PRO A 201 -35.06 3.96 -27.63
CA PRO A 201 -36.36 4.54 -27.33
C PRO A 201 -36.79 4.06 -25.94
N PRO A 202 -37.34 4.94 -25.08
CA PRO A 202 -37.77 4.56 -23.76
C PRO A 202 -38.75 3.39 -23.90
N GLY A 203 -38.34 2.20 -23.44
CA GLY A 203 -39.23 1.04 -23.39
C GLY A 203 -40.47 1.38 -22.56
N PRO A 204 -41.59 0.67 -22.75
CA PRO A 204 -42.82 0.92 -22.01
C PRO A 204 -42.54 0.90 -20.52
N SER A 205 -42.52 2.08 -19.92
CA SER A 205 -42.26 2.31 -18.51
C SER A 205 -43.41 1.71 -17.71
N THR A 206 -43.23 0.51 -17.16
CA THR A 206 -44.08 0.04 -16.08
C THR A 206 -43.74 0.87 -14.85
N SER A 207 -44.42 2.01 -14.69
CA SER A 207 -44.27 2.91 -13.58
C SER A 207 -44.67 2.23 -12.27
N LYS A 208 -43.70 1.59 -11.61
CA LYS A 208 -43.70 1.48 -10.16
C LYS A 208 -42.75 2.54 -9.65
N THR A 209 -43.33 3.54 -9.01
CA THR A 209 -42.65 4.65 -8.34
C THR A 209 -41.47 4.12 -7.53
N PRO A 210 -40.21 4.46 -7.89
CA PRO A 210 -39.08 4.11 -7.04
C PRO A 210 -39.22 4.91 -5.74
N LYS A 211 -39.31 4.19 -4.62
CA LYS A 211 -39.03 4.79 -3.31
C LYS A 211 -37.66 5.46 -3.42
N THR A 212 -37.62 6.73 -3.03
CA THR A 212 -36.43 7.58 -2.95
C THR A 212 -35.29 6.78 -2.33
N ALA A 213 -34.39 6.28 -3.17
CA ALA A 213 -33.16 5.67 -2.71
C ALA A 213 -32.30 6.82 -2.19
N THR A 214 -32.10 6.85 -0.88
CA THR A 214 -31.10 7.69 -0.23
C THR A 214 -29.76 7.36 -0.87
N THR A 215 -29.29 8.20 -1.78
CA THR A 215 -27.94 8.09 -2.34
C THR A 215 -26.97 8.23 -1.19
N SER A 216 -26.33 7.13 -0.79
CA SER A 216 -25.21 7.15 0.14
C SER A 216 -24.13 8.04 -0.44
N ASN A 217 -23.86 9.15 0.24
CA ASN A 217 -22.88 10.13 -0.15
C ASN A 217 -21.47 9.48 -0.07
N PRO A 218 -20.72 9.36 -1.17
CA PRO A 218 -19.39 8.73 -1.15
C PRO A 218 -18.36 9.51 -0.32
N PHE A 219 -18.67 10.74 0.10
CA PHE A 219 -17.84 11.53 1.02
C PHE A 219 -17.98 11.13 2.49
N ALA A 220 -18.85 10.17 2.82
CA ALA A 220 -19.00 9.68 4.20
C ALA A 220 -17.81 8.81 4.67
N SER A 221 -16.90 8.40 3.77
CA SER A 221 -15.77 7.53 4.10
C SER A 221 -14.57 8.25 4.73
N ILE A 222 -14.49 9.58 4.71
CA ILE A 222 -13.62 10.32 5.64
C ILE A 222 -14.33 10.32 7.00
N GLY A 223 -14.46 9.12 7.57
CA GLY A 223 -15.16 8.82 8.81
C GLY A 223 -14.31 9.21 10.01
N VAL A 224 -13.80 10.44 10.04
CA VAL A 224 -13.12 10.97 11.23
C VAL A 224 -14.16 11.03 12.33
N LYS A 225 -14.17 10.02 13.21
CA LYS A 225 -14.99 9.98 14.41
C LYS A 225 -14.56 11.16 15.28
N THR A 226 -15.26 12.28 15.19
CA THR A 226 -14.98 13.40 16.07
C THR A 226 -15.40 13.02 17.49
N PRO A 227 -14.67 13.47 18.52
CA PRO A 227 -15.18 13.44 19.88
C PRO A 227 -16.55 14.14 19.87
N GLY A 228 -17.58 13.54 20.48
CA GLY A 228 -19.01 13.86 20.31
C GLY A 228 -19.48 15.28 20.69
N LYS A 229 -18.58 16.26 20.78
CA LYS A 229 -18.85 17.68 21.01
C LYS A 229 -18.63 18.56 19.77
N THR A 230 -18.02 18.06 18.70
CA THR A 230 -17.76 18.85 17.48
C THR A 230 -18.71 18.50 16.35
N LYS A 231 -19.52 19.46 15.93
CA LYS A 231 -20.41 19.35 14.76
C LYS A 231 -19.60 19.52 13.47
N VAL A 232 -19.63 18.53 12.60
CA VAL A 232 -19.07 18.60 11.24
C VAL A 232 -20.20 18.91 10.26
N GLU A 233 -19.98 19.86 9.35
CA GLU A 233 -20.91 20.22 8.29
C GLU A 233 -20.17 20.25 6.95
N ILE A 234 -20.81 19.76 5.88
CA ILE A 234 -20.22 19.70 4.54
C ILE A 234 -20.81 20.82 3.69
N ALA A 235 -19.95 21.67 3.10
CA ALA A 235 -20.36 22.68 2.12
C ALA A 235 -20.01 22.21 0.72
N THR A 236 -20.99 22.07 -0.17
CA THR A 236 -20.76 21.62 -1.56
C THR A 236 -20.98 22.73 -2.59
N SER A 237 -21.30 23.94 -2.14
CA SER A 237 -21.52 25.09 -3.01
C SER A 237 -20.88 26.36 -2.45
N ARG A 238 -20.62 27.33 -3.32
CA ARG A 238 -20.11 28.65 -2.96
C ARG A 238 -21.01 29.35 -1.95
N ASP A 239 -22.30 29.45 -2.26
CA ASP A 239 -23.25 30.23 -1.44
C ASP A 239 -23.37 29.64 -0.03
N GLU A 240 -23.37 28.31 0.09
CA GLU A 240 -23.38 27.62 1.37
C GLU A 240 -22.11 27.91 2.19
N LEU A 241 -20.93 27.87 1.57
CA LEU A 241 -19.68 28.22 2.25
C LEU A 241 -19.65 29.70 2.66
N GLU A 242 -20.13 30.62 1.81
CA GLU A 242 -20.19 32.05 2.15
C GLU A 242 -21.15 32.33 3.32
N GLN A 243 -22.34 31.72 3.31
CA GLN A 243 -23.30 31.82 4.40
C GLN A 243 -22.69 31.30 5.71
N ARG A 244 -21.97 30.18 5.63
CA ARG A 244 -21.29 29.56 6.76
C ARG A 244 -20.15 30.45 7.29
N LEU A 245 -19.31 31.00 6.41
CA LEU A 245 -18.22 31.93 6.78
C LEU A 245 -18.72 33.20 7.49
N ALA A 246 -19.95 33.62 7.24
CA ALA A 246 -20.58 34.72 7.97
C ALA A 246 -20.99 34.33 9.41
N SER A 247 -21.13 33.03 9.69
CA SER A 247 -21.41 32.54 11.04
C SER A 247 -20.16 32.53 11.91
N ARG A 248 -20.31 32.97 13.16
CA ARG A 248 -19.23 32.89 14.17
C ARG A 248 -19.02 31.48 14.73
N SER A 249 -19.81 30.49 14.31
CA SER A 249 -19.77 29.12 14.86
C SER A 249 -18.66 28.25 14.29
N ILE A 250 -18.03 28.65 13.18
CA ILE A 250 -17.01 27.82 12.51
C ILE A 250 -15.66 27.97 13.19
N ARG A 251 -15.13 26.86 13.68
CA ARG A 251 -13.82 26.79 14.33
C ARG A 251 -12.69 26.38 13.39
N GLY A 252 -13.01 25.67 12.31
CA GLY A 252 -12.07 25.29 11.29
C GLY A 252 -12.75 24.91 9.99
N ILE A 253 -12.00 24.94 8.90
CA ILE A 253 -12.44 24.60 7.55
C ILE A 253 -11.44 23.60 6.96
N TYR A 254 -11.94 22.48 6.47
CA TYR A 254 -11.17 21.51 5.71
C TYR A 254 -11.55 21.64 4.23
N ILE A 255 -10.59 21.95 3.36
CA ILE A 255 -10.77 22.09 1.92
C ILE A 255 -10.36 20.76 1.29
N ALA A 256 -11.35 20.02 0.79
CA ALA A 256 -11.15 18.66 0.29
C ALA A 256 -10.84 18.58 -1.21
N ASP A 257 -11.05 19.64 -1.99
CA ASP A 257 -10.85 19.63 -3.45
C ASP A 257 -10.47 21.01 -4.03
N ALA A 258 -9.90 21.01 -5.24
CA ALA A 258 -9.43 22.21 -5.93
C ALA A 258 -10.56 23.10 -6.52
N GLY A 259 -11.83 22.74 -6.33
CA GLY A 259 -12.99 23.50 -6.79
C GLY A 259 -13.04 24.93 -6.23
N ILE A 260 -12.39 25.18 -5.09
CA ILE A 260 -12.22 26.51 -4.50
C ILE A 260 -11.49 27.51 -5.43
N LEU A 261 -10.73 27.00 -6.40
CA LEU A 261 -9.91 27.78 -7.34
C LEU A 261 -10.63 28.09 -8.66
N LYS A 262 -11.81 27.51 -8.90
CA LYS A 262 -12.58 27.78 -10.12
C LYS A 262 -12.90 29.27 -10.26
N PRO A 263 -12.97 29.83 -11.49
CA PRO A 263 -13.24 31.25 -11.71
C PRO A 263 -14.48 31.77 -10.98
N GLU A 264 -15.57 31.01 -10.96
CA GLU A 264 -16.82 31.33 -10.27
C GLU A 264 -16.69 31.37 -8.73
N ASN A 265 -15.62 30.78 -8.18
CA ASN A 265 -15.33 30.67 -6.75
C ASN A 265 -14.21 31.61 -6.28
N LYS A 266 -13.58 32.36 -7.20
CA LYS A 266 -12.41 33.21 -6.94
C LYS A 266 -12.56 34.19 -5.77
N SER A 267 -13.78 34.64 -5.48
CA SER A 267 -14.08 35.52 -4.34
C SER A 267 -13.98 34.84 -2.97
N LEU A 268 -13.89 33.51 -2.90
CA LEU A 268 -13.79 32.76 -1.65
C LEU A 268 -12.40 32.83 -1.04
N LEU A 269 -11.32 32.85 -1.85
CA LEU A 269 -9.95 32.87 -1.32
C LEU A 269 -9.65 34.08 -0.42
N PRO A 270 -9.99 35.33 -0.79
CA PRO A 270 -9.81 36.47 0.11
C PRO A 270 -10.61 36.32 1.40
N LYS A 271 -11.82 35.74 1.35
CA LYS A 271 -12.67 35.51 2.53
C LYS A 271 -12.07 34.46 3.46
N LEU A 272 -11.56 33.36 2.91
CA LEU A 272 -10.83 32.32 3.66
C LEU A 272 -9.56 32.89 4.28
N ALA A 273 -8.77 33.67 3.54
CA ALA A 273 -7.59 34.34 4.07
C ALA A 273 -7.93 35.32 5.20
N SER A 274 -9.01 36.09 5.07
CA SER A 274 -9.52 36.95 6.16
C SER A 274 -9.97 36.14 7.37
N TYR A 275 -10.65 35.01 7.18
CA TYR A 275 -11.05 34.09 8.25
C TYR A 275 -9.83 33.56 9.02
N VAL A 276 -8.81 33.07 8.32
CA VAL A 276 -7.56 32.60 8.95
C VAL A 276 -6.87 33.75 9.69
N LYS A 277 -6.68 34.92 9.05
CA LYS A 277 -6.07 36.09 9.69
C LYS A 277 -6.80 36.53 10.97
N ALA A 278 -8.12 36.35 11.01
CA ALA A 278 -8.95 36.70 12.17
C ALA A 278 -8.81 35.74 13.36
N GLY A 279 -8.25 34.53 13.16
CA GLY A 279 -8.08 33.50 14.19
C GLY A 279 -8.59 32.10 13.80
N GLY A 280 -9.12 31.94 12.58
CA GLY A 280 -9.63 30.65 12.11
C GLY A 280 -8.55 29.67 11.66
N THR A 281 -8.92 28.39 11.54
CA THR A 281 -8.04 27.35 10.98
C THR A 281 -8.55 26.90 9.62
N VAL A 282 -7.69 26.89 8.61
CA VAL A 282 -7.97 26.27 7.31
C VAL A 282 -6.93 25.17 7.09
N VAL A 283 -7.38 23.98 6.68
CA VAL A 283 -6.50 22.88 6.25
C VAL A 283 -6.93 22.46 4.85
N ALA A 284 -5.98 22.35 3.92
CA ALA A 284 -6.22 21.79 2.59
C ALA A 284 -5.65 20.36 2.52
N GLY A 285 -6.44 19.40 2.02
CA GLY A 285 -6.04 17.99 1.93
C GLY A 285 -7.08 17.15 1.17
N GLY A 286 -7.04 15.83 1.31
CA GLY A 286 -7.96 14.92 0.63
C GLY A 286 -7.69 14.87 -0.87
N LEU A 287 -8.66 15.28 -1.71
CA LEU A 287 -8.45 15.37 -3.16
C LEU A 287 -7.79 16.69 -3.59
N PHE A 288 -7.59 17.63 -2.67
CA PHE A 288 -6.98 18.93 -3.00
C PHE A 288 -5.56 18.78 -3.60
N PRO A 289 -4.62 18.02 -2.99
CA PRO A 289 -3.25 17.87 -3.51
C PRO A 289 -3.15 17.21 -4.88
N SER A 290 -4.10 16.32 -5.23
CA SER A 290 -4.12 15.61 -6.51
C SER A 290 -4.80 16.39 -7.63
N MET A 291 -5.57 17.43 -7.30
CA MET A 291 -6.36 18.20 -8.26
C MET A 291 -5.79 19.59 -8.58
N ILE A 292 -4.73 20.03 -7.90
CA ILE A 292 -4.14 21.35 -8.07
C ILE A 292 -2.85 21.30 -8.89
N ASN A 293 -2.66 22.25 -9.81
CA ASN A 293 -1.40 22.42 -10.55
C ASN A 293 -0.50 23.46 -9.86
N ILE A 294 0.77 23.56 -10.28
CA ILE A 294 1.77 24.47 -9.68
C ILE A 294 1.32 25.95 -9.72
N PRO A 295 0.82 26.53 -10.84
CA PRO A 295 0.31 27.90 -10.84
C PRO A 295 -0.83 28.13 -9.83
N ASP A 296 -1.79 27.21 -9.78
CA ASP A 296 -2.96 27.30 -8.93
C ASP A 296 -2.59 27.13 -7.45
N SER A 297 -1.62 26.28 -7.12
CA SER A 297 -1.10 26.14 -5.76
C SER A 297 -0.43 27.42 -5.28
N LYS A 298 0.39 28.03 -6.14
CA LYS A 298 1.05 29.30 -5.83
C LYS A 298 0.02 30.40 -5.59
N ALA A 299 -1.01 30.47 -6.43
CA ALA A 299 -2.12 31.42 -6.26
C ALA A 299 -2.89 31.18 -4.96
N PHE A 300 -3.18 29.92 -4.62
CA PHE A 300 -3.85 29.53 -3.39
C PHE A 300 -3.06 29.97 -2.15
N PHE A 301 -1.80 29.53 -2.03
CA PHE A 301 -0.97 29.81 -0.86
C PHE A 301 -0.60 31.30 -0.72
N SER A 302 -0.41 31.99 -1.86
CA SER A 302 -0.18 33.45 -1.87
C SER A 302 -1.36 34.24 -1.29
N ALA A 303 -2.60 33.76 -1.44
CA ALA A 303 -3.76 34.40 -0.82
C ALA A 303 -3.67 34.46 0.72
N PHE A 304 -2.95 33.51 1.32
CA PHE A 304 -2.67 33.44 2.76
C PHE A 304 -1.31 34.05 3.14
N GLY A 305 -0.58 34.63 2.18
CA GLY A 305 0.74 35.21 2.40
C GLY A 305 1.87 34.19 2.52
N GLN A 306 1.67 32.97 2.02
CA GLN A 306 2.71 31.93 1.96
C GLN A 306 3.32 31.87 0.55
N SER A 307 4.63 31.61 0.46
CA SER A 307 5.37 31.46 -0.79
C SER A 307 5.27 30.07 -1.41
N TRP A 308 4.58 29.14 -0.74
CA TRP A 308 4.62 27.72 -1.03
C TRP A 308 4.17 27.38 -2.46
N SER A 309 4.78 26.35 -3.03
CA SER A 309 4.40 25.79 -4.32
C SER A 309 4.50 24.26 -4.32
N MET A 310 3.73 23.58 -5.18
CA MET A 310 3.85 22.13 -5.31
C MET A 310 5.27 21.75 -5.75
N ALA A 311 5.79 20.67 -5.19
CA ALA A 311 7.12 20.14 -5.40
C ALA A 311 7.05 18.71 -5.95
N SER A 312 7.86 17.81 -5.39
CA SER A 312 7.88 16.39 -5.71
C SER A 312 6.49 15.74 -5.52
N HIS A 313 6.26 14.67 -6.26
CA HIS A 313 5.10 13.81 -6.11
C HIS A 313 5.58 12.36 -6.06
N ASN A 314 5.83 11.87 -4.87
CA ASN A 314 6.42 10.56 -4.61
C ASN A 314 5.69 9.86 -3.45
N ARG A 315 5.96 8.56 -3.31
CA ARG A 315 5.73 7.84 -2.07
C ARG A 315 7.06 7.87 -1.31
N ALA A 316 7.01 8.21 -0.04
CA ALA A 316 8.18 8.15 0.83
C ALA A 316 7.72 7.91 2.27
N VAL A 317 8.68 7.53 3.12
CA VAL A 317 8.50 7.54 4.57
C VAL A 317 8.73 8.96 5.06
N TYR A 318 7.80 9.46 5.85
CA TYR A 318 7.89 10.80 6.42
C TYR A 318 7.94 10.74 7.94
N GLU A 319 8.87 11.49 8.53
CA GLU A 319 9.10 11.58 9.98
C GLU A 319 8.49 12.86 10.55
N LEU A 320 7.92 12.76 11.75
CA LEU A 320 7.35 13.86 12.51
C LEU A 320 8.45 14.86 12.89
N ALA A 321 8.38 16.07 12.36
CA ALA A 321 9.36 17.11 12.60
C ALA A 321 9.39 17.48 14.11
N PRO A 322 10.50 17.23 14.84
CA PRO A 322 10.57 17.49 16.28
C PRO A 322 10.42 18.97 16.65
N SER A 323 10.76 19.86 15.72
CA SER A 323 10.59 21.32 15.84
C SER A 323 9.13 21.76 15.80
N SER A 324 8.22 20.93 15.27
CA SER A 324 6.83 21.30 15.03
C SER A 324 6.10 21.62 16.34
N GLU A 325 5.44 22.79 16.39
CA GLU A 325 4.51 23.12 17.49
C GLU A 325 3.37 22.10 17.58
N LEU A 326 2.96 21.51 16.44
CA LEU A 326 1.88 20.55 16.39
C LEU A 326 2.28 19.22 17.04
N ALA A 327 3.47 18.70 16.71
CA ALA A 327 4.06 17.51 17.30
C ALA A 327 4.14 17.63 18.83
N ARG A 328 4.76 18.71 19.32
CA ARG A 328 4.94 18.94 20.77
C ARG A 328 3.63 19.00 21.56
N LYS A 329 2.53 19.45 20.93
CA LYS A 329 1.21 19.53 21.57
C LYS A 329 0.43 18.23 21.50
N ASN A 330 0.82 17.32 20.61
CA ASN A 330 0.09 16.11 20.30
C ASN A 330 1.06 14.92 20.26
N PRO A 331 1.53 14.43 21.42
CA PRO A 331 2.50 13.33 21.49
C PRO A 331 1.94 11.98 21.02
N SER A 332 0.66 11.93 20.64
CA SER A 332 0.02 10.75 20.03
C SER A 332 -0.01 10.79 18.50
N LEU A 333 0.61 11.80 17.89
CA LEU A 333 0.82 11.78 16.44
C LEU A 333 1.82 10.68 16.09
N PRO A 334 1.66 9.98 14.96
CA PRO A 334 2.63 8.96 14.55
C PRO A 334 4.01 9.59 14.34
N ASP A 335 5.06 8.94 14.83
CA ASP A 335 6.43 9.41 14.63
C ASP A 335 6.87 9.30 13.17
N MET A 336 6.40 8.27 12.44
CA MET A 336 6.63 8.09 11.02
C MET A 336 5.43 7.42 10.34
N PHE A 337 5.27 7.64 9.03
CA PHE A 337 4.42 6.81 8.17
C PHE A 337 4.81 6.94 6.69
N SER A 338 4.45 5.94 5.89
CA SER A 338 4.61 5.95 4.43
C SER A 338 3.32 6.40 3.76
N ILE A 339 3.37 7.51 3.01
CA ILE A 339 2.24 7.95 2.19
C ILE A 339 2.73 8.34 0.80
N LYS A 340 1.82 8.27 -0.18
CA LYS A 340 2.02 8.95 -1.44
C LYS A 340 1.53 10.38 -1.31
N SER A 341 2.39 11.35 -1.55
CA SER A 341 2.04 12.75 -1.40
C SER A 341 2.53 13.63 -2.55
N SER A 342 1.83 14.74 -2.72
CA SER A 342 2.34 15.89 -3.44
C SER A 342 2.93 16.88 -2.44
N ASN A 343 4.24 17.03 -2.41
CA ASN A 343 4.94 17.84 -1.41
C ASN A 343 4.87 19.33 -1.74
N LEU A 344 5.14 20.19 -0.75
CA LEU A 344 5.33 21.62 -0.94
C LEU A 344 6.78 22.02 -0.74
N LYS A 345 7.29 22.89 -1.60
CA LYS A 345 8.59 23.56 -1.49
C LYS A 345 8.43 25.05 -1.20
N ASP A 346 9.56 25.75 -1.07
CA ASP A 346 9.64 27.16 -0.70
C ASP A 346 9.01 27.41 0.69
N ILE A 347 9.15 26.42 1.58
CA ILE A 347 8.61 26.41 2.93
C ILE A 347 9.69 26.84 3.94
N ASN A 348 9.28 27.51 5.01
CA ASN A 348 10.18 27.88 6.11
C ASN A 348 10.39 26.65 7.01
N LEU A 349 11.62 26.38 7.47
CA LEU A 349 11.97 25.24 8.33
C LEU A 349 11.15 25.12 9.63
N GLU A 350 10.45 26.17 10.07
CA GLU A 350 9.58 26.13 11.26
C GLU A 350 8.15 25.63 10.98
N VAL A 351 7.74 25.51 9.71
CA VAL A 351 6.36 25.14 9.33
C VAL A 351 6.09 23.65 9.08
N PRO A 352 7.06 22.78 8.75
CA PRO A 352 6.81 21.36 8.56
C PRO A 352 6.22 20.71 9.81
N VAL A 353 5.30 19.79 9.57
CA VAL A 353 4.83 18.83 10.58
C VAL A 353 5.51 17.49 10.34
N TYR A 354 5.66 17.09 9.08
CA TYR A 354 6.38 15.89 8.67
C TYR A 354 7.41 16.22 7.59
N LEU A 355 8.53 15.51 7.57
CA LEU A 355 9.65 15.67 6.64
C LEU A 355 9.97 14.36 5.96
N ALA A 356 10.47 14.42 4.72
CA ALA A 356 10.98 13.22 4.06
C ALA A 356 12.13 12.65 4.90
N TYR A 357 12.06 11.34 5.19
CA TYR A 357 13.13 10.65 5.88
C TYR A 357 14.34 10.57 4.93
N PRO A 358 15.53 11.05 5.33
CA PRO A 358 16.67 11.22 4.43
C PRO A 358 17.19 9.92 3.81
N ASP A 359 17.03 8.76 4.49
CA ASP A 359 17.52 7.48 3.97
C ASP A 359 16.55 6.80 2.98
N SER A 360 15.55 7.50 2.44
CA SER A 360 14.75 6.96 1.31
C SER A 360 15.51 7.06 -0.01
N GLU A 361 16.83 6.88 0.04
CA GLU A 361 17.75 6.69 -1.09
C GLU A 361 17.37 5.38 -1.79
N ASP A 362 16.20 5.37 -2.46
CA ASP A 362 16.03 4.67 -3.73
C ASP A 362 16.93 5.40 -4.75
N GLU A 363 18.24 5.37 -4.48
CA GLU A 363 19.31 5.58 -5.43
C GLU A 363 19.23 4.44 -6.45
N GLU A 364 18.24 4.49 -7.35
CA GLU A 364 18.53 4.03 -8.69
C GLU A 364 19.61 4.99 -9.21
N GLU A 365 20.85 4.56 -9.02
CA GLU A 365 22.09 5.14 -9.53
C GLU A 365 22.00 5.30 -11.07
N ASP A 366 21.26 6.29 -11.54
CA ASP A 366 21.59 6.93 -12.81
C ASP A 366 22.88 7.72 -12.54
N GLU A 367 24.03 7.05 -12.68
CA GLU A 367 25.41 7.56 -12.57
C GLU A 367 25.74 8.73 -13.55
N ASP A 368 24.75 9.48 -14.02
CA ASP A 368 24.98 10.72 -14.75
C ASP A 368 25.25 11.85 -13.74
N ASP A 369 26.49 11.81 -13.23
CA ASP A 369 27.25 12.78 -12.42
C ASP A 369 27.10 14.22 -12.94
N ASN A 370 25.92 14.80 -12.72
CA ASN A 370 25.57 16.16 -13.10
C ASN A 370 25.50 17.06 -11.87
N GLY A 371 26.45 16.94 -10.92
CA GLY A 371 26.78 17.98 -9.93
C GLY A 371 25.59 18.74 -9.33
N TRP A 372 24.53 18.04 -8.93
CA TRP A 372 23.41 18.63 -8.21
C TRP A 372 23.89 18.93 -6.80
N GLY A 373 24.32 20.18 -6.60
CA GLY A 373 24.85 20.66 -5.33
C GLY A 373 23.79 20.63 -4.22
N ASP A 374 24.28 20.74 -2.98
CA ASP A 374 23.61 20.73 -1.67
C ASP A 374 22.42 21.72 -1.47
N ASP A 375 21.85 22.27 -2.54
CA ASP A 375 20.81 23.30 -2.56
C ASP A 375 19.44 22.76 -3.04
N GLU A 376 19.19 21.44 -3.01
CA GLU A 376 17.86 20.94 -3.34
C GLU A 376 16.81 21.56 -2.39
N PRO A 377 15.78 22.22 -2.94
CA PRO A 377 14.83 22.97 -2.14
C PRO A 377 14.00 22.01 -1.30
N PHE A 378 14.28 22.02 0.00
CA PHE A 378 13.53 21.35 1.05
C PHE A 378 12.01 21.35 0.80
N ASP A 379 11.44 20.15 0.68
CA ASP A 379 10.01 19.96 0.54
C ASP A 379 9.41 19.14 1.70
N ALA A 380 8.10 19.29 1.92
CA ALA A 380 7.40 18.59 2.97
C ALA A 380 5.98 18.19 2.54
N PRO A 381 5.51 16.99 2.90
CA PRO A 381 4.15 16.54 2.59
C PRO A 381 3.11 17.23 3.46
N ILE A 382 3.47 17.62 4.69
CA ILE A 382 2.53 18.13 5.68
C ILE A 382 3.14 19.36 6.34
N VAL A 383 2.48 20.50 6.18
CA VAL A 383 2.94 21.78 6.73
C VAL A 383 1.82 22.50 7.47
N ARG A 384 2.19 23.32 8.44
CA ARG A 384 1.28 24.16 9.21
C ARG A 384 1.94 25.49 9.58
N ALA A 385 1.44 26.58 9.01
CA ALA A 385 1.91 27.92 9.30
C ALA A 385 0.89 28.76 10.07
N ARG A 386 1.40 29.71 10.85
CA ARG A 386 0.60 30.81 11.40
C ARG A 386 0.35 31.86 10.34
N VAL A 387 -0.91 32.30 10.23
CA VAL A 387 -1.32 33.37 9.31
C VAL A 387 -2.19 34.34 10.09
N GLY A 388 -1.65 35.50 10.44
CA GLY A 388 -2.28 36.42 11.38
C GLY A 388 -2.48 35.76 12.74
N ARG A 389 -3.73 35.68 13.23
CA ARG A 389 -4.05 35.00 14.50
C ARG A 389 -4.45 33.53 14.34
N GLY A 390 -4.62 33.05 13.11
CA GLY A 390 -5.06 31.68 12.82
C GLY A 390 -3.96 30.84 12.21
N THR A 391 -4.34 29.71 11.63
CA THR A 391 -3.39 28.77 11.01
C THR A 391 -3.87 28.25 9.66
N LEU A 392 -2.92 28.09 8.75
CA LEU A 392 -3.08 27.40 7.48
C LEU A 392 -2.31 26.07 7.54
N GLY A 393 -3.00 24.97 7.30
CA GLY A 393 -2.42 23.65 7.14
C GLY A 393 -2.54 23.14 5.71
N TYR A 394 -1.61 22.29 5.31
CA TYR A 394 -1.67 21.50 4.09
C TYR A 394 -1.26 20.06 4.39
N ILE A 395 -1.97 19.11 3.78
CA ILE A 395 -1.70 17.69 3.85
C ILE A 395 -1.65 17.19 2.41
N GLY A 396 -0.47 16.77 1.99
CA GLY A 396 -0.16 16.39 0.61
C GLY A 396 -0.55 14.97 0.23
N ASP A 397 -1.06 14.17 1.17
CA ASP A 397 -1.56 12.82 0.91
C ASP A 397 -2.60 12.82 -0.22
N VAL A 398 -2.34 12.01 -1.24
CA VAL A 398 -3.21 11.87 -2.42
C VAL A 398 -4.08 10.61 -2.40
N GLU A 399 -3.90 9.73 -1.41
CA GLU A 399 -4.59 8.44 -1.32
C GLU A 399 -5.61 8.40 -0.18
N GLY A 400 -5.53 9.30 0.80
CA GLY A 400 -6.48 9.38 1.90
C GLY A 400 -6.21 8.33 2.97
N SER A 401 -4.95 8.18 3.36
CA SER A 401 -4.47 7.18 4.31
C SER A 401 -5.09 7.38 5.70
N GLU A 402 -5.31 6.30 6.45
CA GLU A 402 -5.97 6.38 7.76
C GLU A 402 -5.10 7.12 8.79
N GLU A 403 -3.78 7.06 8.64
CA GLU A 403 -2.74 7.71 9.46
C GLU A 403 -2.86 9.23 9.45
N ILE A 404 -3.48 9.81 8.43
CA ILE A 404 -3.71 11.24 8.32
C ILE A 404 -4.83 11.72 9.25
N SER A 405 -5.73 10.83 9.70
CA SER A 405 -6.87 11.21 10.54
C SER A 405 -6.44 11.89 11.87
N PRO A 406 -5.50 11.32 12.65
CA PRO A 406 -4.90 12.00 13.80
C PRO A 406 -4.28 13.36 13.45
N VAL A 407 -3.59 13.48 12.32
CA VAL A 407 -2.93 14.73 11.88
C VAL A 407 -3.98 15.82 11.61
N VAL A 408 -5.06 15.50 10.88
CA VAL A 408 -6.18 16.41 10.62
C VAL A 408 -6.80 16.88 11.93
N LEU A 409 -7.09 15.95 12.84
CA LEU A 409 -7.65 16.25 14.15
C LEU A 409 -6.71 17.16 14.96
N ALA A 410 -5.40 16.91 14.94
CA ALA A 410 -4.41 17.72 15.63
C ALA A 410 -4.37 19.14 15.05
N MET A 411 -4.39 19.30 13.72
CA MET A 411 -4.38 20.61 13.07
C MET A 411 -5.58 21.49 13.48
N PHE A 412 -6.74 20.88 13.74
CA PHE A 412 -7.92 21.55 14.27
C PHE A 412 -7.97 21.67 15.80
N GLY A 413 -6.97 21.16 16.53
CA GLY A 413 -6.96 21.12 18.00
C GLY A 413 -8.06 20.24 18.59
N LEU A 414 -8.50 19.24 17.82
CA LEU A 414 -9.52 18.26 18.19
C LEU A 414 -8.92 16.92 18.62
N LEU A 415 -7.64 16.70 18.33
CA LEU A 415 -6.87 15.61 18.91
C LEU A 415 -6.61 16.00 20.37
N HIS A 416 -7.55 15.66 21.23
CA HIS A 416 -7.27 15.67 22.66
C HIS A 416 -6.34 14.48 22.92
N PRO A 417 -5.25 14.64 23.70
CA PRO A 417 -4.65 13.45 24.31
C PRO A 417 -5.82 12.79 25.02
N GLU A 418 -6.15 11.54 24.66
CA GLU A 418 -7.12 10.81 25.45
C GLU A 418 -6.65 10.98 26.90
N PRO A 419 -7.51 11.44 27.83
CA PRO A 419 -7.18 11.31 29.23
C PRO A 419 -6.83 9.83 29.35
N THR A 420 -5.60 9.53 29.77
CA THR A 420 -5.16 8.17 30.06
C THR A 420 -6.04 7.68 31.19
N ALA A 421 -7.27 7.30 30.85
CA ALA A 421 -8.13 6.50 31.67
C ALA A 421 -7.27 5.30 31.97
N ALA A 422 -7.00 5.08 33.27
CA ALA A 422 -6.25 3.92 33.70
C ALA A 422 -6.78 2.74 32.89
N PRO A 423 -5.91 2.11 32.06
CA PRO A 423 -6.38 1.22 31.02
C PRO A 423 -7.36 0.24 31.66
N PRO A 424 -8.59 0.09 31.11
CA PRO A 424 -9.56 -0.81 31.68
C PRO A 424 -8.86 -2.14 31.94
N LYS A 425 -8.94 -2.68 33.16
CA LYS A 425 -8.24 -3.91 33.56
C LYS A 425 -8.44 -4.94 32.44
N ARG A 426 -7.41 -5.12 31.62
CA ARG A 426 -7.53 -5.81 30.34
C ARG A 426 -7.83 -7.27 30.62
N LYS A 427 -8.77 -7.82 29.84
CA LYS A 427 -9.10 -9.26 29.79
C LYS A 427 -8.55 -9.91 28.51
N SER A 428 -7.66 -9.22 27.78
CA SER A 428 -7.02 -9.80 26.61
C SER A 428 -6.15 -10.98 27.05
N LYS A 429 -6.14 -12.03 26.23
CA LYS A 429 -5.23 -13.15 26.41
C LYS A 429 -3.88 -12.78 25.79
N PRO A 430 -2.77 -13.30 26.33
CA PRO A 430 -1.49 -13.24 25.65
C PRO A 430 -1.60 -13.85 24.26
N PHE A 431 -0.91 -13.26 23.28
CA PHE A 431 -0.92 -13.74 21.91
C PHE A 431 0.48 -13.68 21.26
N VAL A 432 0.66 -14.45 20.20
CA VAL A 432 1.84 -14.42 19.32
C VAL A 432 1.37 -13.99 17.93
N MET A 433 2.16 -13.17 17.23
CA MET A 433 1.87 -12.74 15.87
C MET A 433 2.84 -13.38 14.90
N VAL A 434 2.34 -13.88 13.76
CA VAL A 434 3.18 -14.45 12.69
C VAL A 434 3.13 -13.56 11.46
N LEU A 435 4.27 -12.96 11.12
CA LEU A 435 4.50 -12.18 9.91
C LEU A 435 5.07 -13.09 8.81
N SER A 436 4.27 -13.38 7.79
CA SER A 436 4.70 -14.10 6.61
C SER A 436 4.06 -13.50 5.37
N TRP A 437 4.82 -13.42 4.29
CA TRP A 437 4.38 -13.00 2.97
C TRP A 437 4.03 -14.21 2.08
N SER A 438 4.32 -15.42 2.55
CA SER A 438 3.96 -16.67 1.88
C SER A 438 2.46 -17.01 2.05
N PRO A 439 1.80 -17.55 1.01
CA PRO A 439 0.47 -18.15 1.11
C PRO A 439 0.29 -19.05 2.35
N GLU A 440 -0.90 -19.02 2.97
CA GLU A 440 -1.17 -19.74 4.22
C GLU A 440 -0.92 -21.24 4.11
N ASP A 441 -1.23 -21.85 2.96
CA ASP A 441 -1.00 -23.25 2.68
C ASP A 441 0.48 -23.61 2.65
N LEU A 442 1.34 -22.72 2.14
CA LEU A 442 2.80 -22.90 2.18
C LEU A 442 3.34 -22.77 3.60
N LEU A 443 2.91 -21.74 4.34
CA LEU A 443 3.36 -21.55 5.72
C LEU A 443 2.85 -22.67 6.66
N GLN A 444 1.62 -23.16 6.46
CA GLN A 444 1.10 -24.35 7.16
C GLN A 444 1.81 -25.64 6.73
N SER A 445 2.20 -25.76 5.46
CA SER A 445 3.01 -26.89 4.99
C SER A 445 4.41 -26.88 5.60
N ALA A 446 5.01 -25.70 5.76
CA ALA A 446 6.35 -25.54 6.33
C ALA A 446 6.33 -25.69 7.86
N TYR A 447 5.40 -25.03 8.55
CA TYR A 447 5.41 -24.92 10.01
C TYR A 447 4.18 -25.49 10.71
N GLY A 448 3.27 -26.17 10.01
CA GLY A 448 2.04 -26.70 10.62
C GLY A 448 2.29 -27.66 11.78
N GLY A 449 3.40 -28.42 11.74
CA GLY A 449 3.83 -29.27 12.86
C GLY A 449 4.16 -28.49 14.14
N PHE A 450 4.52 -27.20 14.03
CA PHE A 450 4.85 -26.29 15.11
C PHE A 450 3.70 -25.34 15.47
N LEU A 451 3.04 -24.76 14.46
CA LEU A 451 1.98 -23.77 14.63
C LEU A 451 0.74 -24.36 15.27
N GLU A 452 0.40 -25.63 14.99
CA GLU A 452 -0.77 -26.27 15.62
C GLU A 452 -0.60 -26.48 17.13
N PRO A 453 0.54 -27.03 17.63
CA PRO A 453 0.84 -27.00 19.06
C PRO A 453 0.83 -25.60 19.67
N LEU A 454 1.43 -24.60 18.99
CA LEU A 454 1.48 -23.22 19.49
C LEU A 454 0.08 -22.61 19.68
N LYS A 455 -0.84 -22.83 18.73
CA LYS A 455 -2.25 -22.41 18.82
C LYS A 455 -2.96 -23.05 20.03
N GLY A 456 -2.49 -24.20 20.49
CA GLY A 456 -3.00 -24.87 21.69
C GLY A 456 -2.56 -24.20 23.00
N GLU A 457 -1.42 -23.50 23.00
CA GLU A 457 -0.84 -22.86 24.18
C GLU A 457 -1.16 -21.36 24.28
N VAL A 458 -1.13 -20.67 23.14
CA VAL A 458 -1.28 -19.21 23.06
C VAL A 458 -2.13 -18.81 21.85
N GLU A 459 -2.89 -17.72 21.99
CA GLU A 459 -3.63 -17.16 20.86
C GLU A 459 -2.62 -16.76 19.78
N THR A 460 -2.74 -17.35 18.58
CA THR A 460 -1.80 -17.09 17.48
C THR A 460 -2.55 -16.30 16.42
N LEU A 461 -2.15 -15.05 16.23
CA LEU A 461 -2.67 -14.19 15.17
C LEU A 461 -1.88 -14.46 13.90
N TYR A 462 -2.61 -14.94 12.91
CA TYR A 462 -2.10 -15.25 11.59
C TYR A 462 -2.58 -14.19 10.59
N ARG A 463 -1.88 -14.14 9.45
CA ARG A 463 -2.10 -13.33 8.25
C ARG A 463 -3.55 -12.93 7.95
N GLY A 464 -3.72 -11.79 7.25
CA GLY A 464 -5.01 -11.15 6.93
C GLY A 464 -5.21 -9.81 7.63
N LEU A 465 -4.24 -9.41 8.45
CA LEU A 465 -4.11 -8.05 8.96
C LEU A 465 -3.36 -7.23 7.93
N SER A 466 -3.86 -6.03 7.66
CA SER A 466 -3.12 -5.04 6.88
C SER A 466 -1.85 -4.61 7.64
N ILE A 467 -0.88 -4.01 6.94
CA ILE A 467 0.36 -3.50 7.55
C ILE A 467 0.07 -2.60 8.74
N GLU A 468 -0.92 -1.73 8.60
CA GLU A 468 -1.38 -0.80 9.63
C GLU A 468 -1.90 -1.56 10.85
N ARG A 469 -2.68 -2.61 10.61
CA ARG A 469 -3.24 -3.41 11.69
C ARG A 469 -2.19 -4.24 12.43
N MET A 470 -1.13 -4.67 11.74
CA MET A 470 0.01 -5.33 12.37
C MET A 470 0.78 -4.33 13.23
N ALA A 471 1.09 -3.15 12.68
CA ALA A 471 1.75 -2.07 13.41
C ALA A 471 0.98 -1.65 14.67
N ASP A 472 -0.36 -1.63 14.63
CA ASP A 472 -1.22 -1.35 15.79
C ASP A 472 -1.12 -2.39 16.92
N LEU A 473 -0.87 -3.66 16.57
CA LEU A 473 -0.83 -4.76 17.53
C LEU A 473 0.55 -4.95 18.15
N ILE A 474 1.62 -4.53 17.46
CA ILE A 474 2.99 -4.67 17.92
C ILE A 474 3.23 -4.02 19.31
N PRO A 475 2.72 -2.81 19.61
CA PRO A 475 2.85 -2.20 20.94
C PRO A 475 1.99 -2.86 22.04
N SER A 476 1.25 -3.92 21.74
CA SER A 476 0.37 -4.55 22.72
C SER A 476 1.17 -5.19 23.86
N PRO A 477 0.86 -4.90 25.13
CA PRO A 477 1.49 -5.57 26.28
C PRO A 477 1.14 -7.07 26.37
N ASP A 478 0.14 -7.52 25.63
CA ASP A 478 -0.27 -8.93 25.58
C ASP A 478 0.43 -9.70 24.44
N LEU A 479 1.17 -9.00 23.56
CA LEU A 479 1.96 -9.64 22.51
C LEU A 479 3.23 -10.22 23.13
N LEU A 480 3.35 -11.55 23.14
CA LEU A 480 4.50 -12.25 23.70
C LEU A 480 5.69 -12.21 22.75
N ALA A 481 5.45 -12.45 21.47
CA ALA A 481 6.49 -12.48 20.45
C ALA A 481 5.92 -12.23 19.04
N VAL A 482 6.79 -11.78 18.14
CA VAL A 482 6.53 -11.73 16.70
C VAL A 482 7.43 -12.74 16.00
N LEU A 483 6.83 -13.66 15.24
CA LEU A 483 7.54 -14.62 14.40
C LEU A 483 7.60 -14.06 12.97
N VAL A 484 8.78 -14.01 12.36
CA VAL A 484 9.00 -13.43 11.03
C VAL A 484 9.53 -14.48 10.07
N ASP A 485 8.77 -14.82 9.04
CA ASP A 485 9.09 -15.89 8.09
C ASP A 485 9.54 -15.40 6.71
N GLY A 486 9.29 -14.15 6.32
CA GLY A 486 9.67 -13.65 4.99
C GLY A 486 10.80 -12.65 5.03
N SER A 487 11.68 -12.67 4.03
CA SER A 487 12.73 -11.67 3.85
C SER A 487 12.19 -10.32 3.35
N GLU A 488 10.93 -10.27 2.93
CA GLU A 488 10.26 -9.03 2.52
C GLU A 488 10.24 -7.97 3.63
N ILE A 489 10.35 -8.36 4.91
CA ILE A 489 10.53 -7.43 6.03
C ILE A 489 11.79 -6.55 5.91
N ALA A 490 12.78 -6.97 5.12
CA ALA A 490 13.99 -6.22 4.84
C ALA A 490 13.82 -5.27 3.64
N SER A 491 12.68 -5.30 2.94
CA SER A 491 12.41 -4.40 1.82
C SER A 491 12.05 -2.98 2.31
N PRO A 492 12.36 -1.93 1.52
CA PRO A 492 11.96 -0.56 1.85
C PRO A 492 10.45 -0.38 2.07
N ASP A 493 9.63 -1.16 1.35
CA ASP A 493 8.17 -1.13 1.48
C ASP A 493 7.69 -1.52 2.89
N GLU A 494 8.46 -2.35 3.60
CA GLU A 494 8.13 -2.85 4.95
C GLU A 494 8.89 -2.12 6.06
N ALA A 495 9.63 -1.04 5.74
CA ALA A 495 10.43 -0.27 6.69
C ALA A 495 9.62 0.23 7.90
N TYR A 496 8.34 0.55 7.69
CA TYR A 496 7.44 0.94 8.79
C TYR A 496 7.20 -0.21 9.77
N VAL A 497 6.90 -1.41 9.28
CA VAL A 497 6.70 -2.59 10.14
C VAL A 497 7.99 -2.92 10.87
N LEU A 498 9.13 -2.89 10.18
CA LEU A 498 10.44 -3.10 10.78
C LEU A 498 10.72 -2.12 11.93
N SER A 499 10.42 -0.82 11.74
CA SER A 499 10.56 0.19 12.79
C SER A 499 9.73 -0.13 14.04
N LYS A 500 8.53 -0.69 13.87
CA LYS A 500 7.68 -1.15 14.98
C LYS A 500 8.23 -2.37 15.67
N LEU A 501 8.83 -3.32 14.94
CA LEU A 501 9.54 -4.46 15.54
C LEU A 501 10.74 -4.00 16.38
N MET A 502 11.50 -3.02 15.90
CA MET A 502 12.60 -2.41 16.65
C MET A 502 12.07 -1.76 17.95
N GLU A 503 11.04 -0.92 17.87
CA GLU A 503 10.39 -0.30 19.03
C GLU A 503 9.88 -1.37 20.04
N PHE A 504 9.28 -2.44 19.55
CA PHE A 504 8.79 -3.55 20.37
C PHE A 504 9.93 -4.23 21.14
N THR A 505 11.05 -4.53 20.48
CA THR A 505 12.23 -5.10 21.15
C THR A 505 12.85 -4.12 22.14
N GLN A 506 12.92 -2.83 21.83
CA GLN A 506 13.39 -1.81 22.79
C GLN A 506 12.51 -1.79 24.06
N ASN A 507 11.21 -2.03 23.91
CA ASN A 507 10.24 -2.10 25.00
C ASN A 507 10.15 -3.49 25.69
N GLY A 508 11.05 -4.42 25.36
CA GLY A 508 11.14 -5.71 26.02
C GLY A 508 10.44 -6.87 25.31
N GLY A 509 9.95 -6.66 24.10
CA GLY A 509 9.39 -7.69 23.24
C GLY A 509 10.45 -8.63 22.66
N THR A 510 9.97 -9.75 22.10
CA THR A 510 10.80 -10.77 21.45
C THR A 510 10.42 -10.88 19.97
N VAL A 511 11.39 -10.74 19.07
CA VAL A 511 11.22 -11.00 17.63
C VAL A 511 12.02 -12.24 17.25
N ILE A 512 11.41 -13.18 16.54
CA ILE A 512 12.03 -14.46 16.17
C ILE A 512 11.94 -14.63 14.66
N PHE A 513 13.09 -14.66 13.99
CA PHE A 513 13.19 -14.95 12.57
C PHE A 513 13.17 -16.46 12.33
N LEU A 514 12.31 -16.91 11.43
CA LEU A 514 12.16 -18.31 11.05
C LEU A 514 12.98 -18.61 9.79
N ASP A 515 12.92 -19.86 9.35
CA ASP A 515 13.75 -20.37 8.25
C ASP A 515 13.49 -19.68 6.91
N GLY A 516 12.23 -19.32 6.63
CA GLY A 516 11.86 -18.64 5.39
C GLY A 516 12.60 -17.31 5.22
N PHE A 517 12.91 -16.61 6.32
CA PHE A 517 13.68 -15.37 6.27
C PHE A 517 15.10 -15.66 5.78
N ALA A 518 15.77 -16.66 6.37
CA ALA A 518 17.14 -17.04 5.97
C ALA A 518 17.21 -17.63 4.55
N GLN A 519 16.13 -18.23 4.05
CA GLN A 519 16.03 -18.68 2.66
C GLN A 519 15.89 -17.53 1.67
N GLY A 520 15.19 -16.46 2.07
CA GLY A 520 14.85 -15.34 1.19
C GLY A 520 15.85 -14.19 1.20
N VAL A 521 16.59 -13.98 2.30
CA VAL A 521 17.52 -12.84 2.43
C VAL A 521 18.88 -13.18 1.83
N THR A 522 19.48 -12.25 1.10
CA THR A 522 20.83 -12.47 0.56
C THR A 522 21.91 -12.19 1.62
N VAL A 523 23.12 -12.76 1.43
CA VAL A 523 24.25 -12.51 2.34
C VAL A 523 24.59 -11.01 2.44
N PRO A 524 24.65 -10.23 1.34
CA PRO A 524 24.91 -8.79 1.40
C PRO A 524 23.83 -7.99 2.15
N GLU A 525 22.56 -8.40 2.07
CA GLU A 525 21.44 -7.71 2.74
C GLU A 525 21.32 -8.08 4.22
N CYS A 526 21.58 -9.35 4.56
CA CYS A 526 21.30 -9.88 5.89
C CYS A 526 22.13 -9.19 6.98
N ARG A 527 23.41 -8.92 6.72
CA ARG A 527 24.29 -8.35 7.74
C ARG A 527 23.96 -6.89 8.06
N PRO A 528 23.86 -5.98 7.08
CA PRO A 528 23.36 -4.63 7.31
C PRO A 528 22.01 -4.63 8.03
N PHE A 529 21.06 -5.47 7.59
CA PHE A 529 19.74 -5.55 8.20
C PHE A 529 19.76 -5.75 9.73
N PHE A 530 20.48 -6.76 10.23
CA PHE A 530 20.55 -7.00 11.69
C PHE A 530 21.43 -5.98 12.42
N LEU A 531 22.49 -5.49 11.77
CA LEU A 531 23.40 -4.52 12.35
C LEU A 531 22.71 -3.17 12.55
N ASP A 532 21.94 -2.72 11.56
CA ASP A 532 21.26 -1.43 11.58
C ASP A 532 20.02 -1.48 12.48
N ALA A 533 19.26 -2.57 12.44
CA ALA A 533 18.03 -2.68 13.24
C ALA A 533 18.30 -2.98 14.74
N TRP A 534 19.34 -3.75 15.07
CA TRP A 534 19.57 -4.22 16.44
C TRP A 534 21.02 -4.17 16.93
N GLY A 535 21.97 -3.71 16.11
CA GLY A 535 23.39 -3.77 16.44
C GLY A 535 23.94 -5.21 16.48
N LEU A 536 23.24 -6.15 15.85
CA LEU A 536 23.62 -7.56 15.83
C LEU A 536 24.44 -7.86 14.58
N ASP A 537 25.66 -8.34 14.77
CA ASP A 537 26.55 -8.72 13.67
C ASP A 537 26.22 -10.13 13.16
N TRP A 538 24.97 -10.32 12.75
CA TRP A 538 24.42 -11.57 12.27
C TRP A 538 24.44 -11.62 10.74
N THR A 539 24.71 -12.77 10.14
CA THR A 539 24.67 -12.93 8.67
C THR A 539 24.26 -14.35 8.30
N VAL A 540 23.74 -14.57 7.09
CA VAL A 540 23.45 -15.92 6.60
C VAL A 540 24.77 -16.70 6.40
N ALA A 541 24.83 -17.91 6.93
CA ALA A 541 25.90 -18.85 6.62
C ALA A 541 25.44 -19.77 5.49
N ALA A 542 26.19 -19.78 4.37
CA ALA A 542 25.81 -20.41 3.10
C ALA A 542 25.74 -21.95 3.11
N SER A 543 25.70 -22.58 4.29
CA SER A 543 25.74 -24.03 4.46
C SER A 543 24.61 -24.51 5.37
N HIS A 544 23.97 -25.61 4.97
CA HIS A 544 23.08 -26.37 5.84
C HIS A 544 23.88 -26.88 7.03
N TYR A 545 23.28 -26.89 8.23
CA TYR A 545 23.94 -27.34 9.44
C TYR A 545 24.21 -28.86 9.35
N PRO A 546 25.47 -29.29 9.37
CA PRO A 546 25.82 -30.65 9.01
C PRO A 546 26.02 -31.58 10.23
N LEU A 547 25.78 -31.07 11.45
CA LEU A 547 26.09 -31.78 12.68
C LEU A 547 24.95 -32.68 13.12
N GLU A 548 25.30 -33.90 13.50
CA GLU A 548 24.39 -34.84 14.14
C GLU A 548 24.12 -34.43 15.60
N PRO A 549 22.98 -34.82 16.21
CA PRO A 549 22.65 -34.47 17.60
C PRO A 549 23.77 -34.77 18.61
N SER A 550 24.52 -35.87 18.39
CA SER A 550 25.64 -36.28 19.26
C SER A 550 26.88 -35.37 19.16
N GLU A 551 26.96 -34.54 18.12
CA GLU A 551 28.07 -33.62 17.85
C GLU A 551 27.79 -32.20 18.35
N VAL A 552 26.61 -31.95 18.90
CA VAL A 552 26.19 -30.63 19.36
C VAL A 552 25.95 -30.64 20.88
N LYS A 553 26.14 -29.49 21.52
CA LYS A 553 25.77 -29.25 22.92
C LYS A 553 25.10 -27.89 23.05
N THR A 554 24.25 -27.72 24.05
CA THR A 554 23.73 -26.39 24.39
C THR A 554 24.85 -25.46 24.84
N ASN A 555 24.77 -24.18 24.44
CA ASN A 555 25.68 -23.15 24.92
C ASN A 555 25.27 -22.66 26.31
N GLU A 556 25.94 -23.14 27.36
CA GLU A 556 25.62 -22.78 28.75
C GLU A 556 25.80 -21.29 29.08
N LYS A 557 26.43 -20.51 28.18
CA LYS A 557 26.54 -19.05 28.32
C LYS A 557 25.38 -18.30 27.68
N ASN A 558 24.67 -18.92 26.75
CA ASN A 558 23.57 -18.27 26.05
C ASN A 558 22.40 -18.03 27.03
N ALA A 559 21.87 -16.80 27.04
CA ALA A 559 20.86 -16.38 28.00
C ALA A 559 19.58 -17.24 27.94
N LEU A 560 19.19 -17.72 26.76
CA LEU A 560 18.02 -18.57 26.57
C LEU A 560 18.23 -19.95 27.21
N VAL A 561 19.39 -20.57 26.96
CA VAL A 561 19.76 -21.87 27.54
C VAL A 561 19.80 -21.79 29.06
N VAL A 562 20.34 -20.70 29.62
CA VAL A 562 20.37 -20.48 31.08
C VAL A 562 18.94 -20.34 31.64
N ALA A 563 18.09 -19.56 30.96
CA ALA A 563 16.71 -19.30 31.43
C ALA A 563 15.80 -20.52 31.31
N ALA A 564 16.01 -21.38 30.31
CA ALA A 564 15.14 -22.51 29.98
C ALA A 564 15.86 -23.86 30.08
N LYS A 565 16.88 -23.98 30.95
CA LYS A 565 17.73 -25.17 31.08
C LYS A 565 16.95 -26.49 31.19
N ASP A 566 15.84 -26.49 31.93
CA ASP A 566 15.02 -27.70 32.16
C ASP A 566 14.04 -28.00 31.01
N ARG A 567 13.92 -27.10 30.03
CA ARG A 567 13.00 -27.20 28.88
C ARG A 567 13.74 -27.40 27.55
N PHE A 568 15.06 -27.17 27.52
CA PHE A 568 15.86 -27.35 26.31
C PHE A 568 16.16 -28.84 26.06
N PRO A 569 16.03 -29.32 24.82
CA PRO A 569 16.51 -30.65 24.46
C PRO A 569 18.05 -30.71 24.62
N GLU A 570 18.55 -31.67 25.40
CA GLU A 570 20.00 -31.89 25.56
C GLU A 570 20.70 -32.28 24.25
N ALA A 571 19.94 -32.86 23.32
CA ALA A 571 20.40 -33.31 22.00
C ALA A 571 19.25 -33.14 20.98
N ALA A 572 19.07 -31.92 20.48
CA ALA A 572 18.15 -31.68 19.38
C ALA A 572 18.78 -32.09 18.04
N ASP A 573 17.95 -32.61 17.14
CA ASP A 573 18.36 -32.90 15.77
C ASP A 573 18.32 -31.60 14.96
N LEU A 574 19.51 -31.11 14.65
CA LEU A 574 19.71 -29.84 13.94
C LEU A 574 20.20 -30.06 12.50
N SER A 575 20.20 -31.30 12.02
CA SER A 575 20.75 -31.63 10.72
C SER A 575 19.89 -31.03 9.60
N GLY A 576 20.55 -30.42 8.61
CA GLY A 576 19.90 -29.86 7.43
C GLY A 576 19.26 -28.47 7.62
N SER A 577 19.35 -27.85 8.79
CA SER A 577 18.80 -26.51 9.03
C SER A 577 19.62 -25.42 8.36
N HIS A 578 18.98 -24.32 7.92
CA HIS A 578 19.72 -23.11 7.56
C HIS A 578 20.40 -22.53 8.79
N THR A 579 21.55 -21.89 8.56
CA THR A 579 22.37 -21.37 9.65
C THR A 579 22.58 -19.89 9.47
N MET A 580 22.66 -19.21 10.61
CA MET A 580 23.17 -17.86 10.69
C MET A 580 24.49 -17.87 11.43
N ALA A 581 25.38 -16.95 11.08
CA ALA A 581 26.59 -16.67 11.80
C ALA A 581 26.44 -15.41 12.64
N SER A 582 27.01 -15.41 13.85
CA SER A 582 27.19 -14.22 14.69
C SER A 582 28.68 -14.04 14.99
N SER A 583 29.12 -12.78 15.15
CA SER A 583 30.45 -12.51 15.71
C SER A 583 30.54 -12.61 17.24
N ASN A 584 29.39 -12.73 17.90
CA ASN A 584 29.30 -12.97 19.34
C ASN A 584 28.95 -14.45 19.60
N PRO A 585 29.87 -15.26 20.19
CA PRO A 585 29.61 -16.67 20.43
C PRO A 585 28.49 -16.91 21.45
N ASP A 586 28.20 -15.93 22.31
CA ASP A 586 27.14 -16.06 23.32
C ASP A 586 25.73 -15.97 22.70
N ASP A 587 25.60 -15.52 21.44
CA ASP A 587 24.33 -15.52 20.71
C ASP A 587 23.94 -16.93 20.25
N ILE A 588 24.90 -17.85 20.11
CA ILE A 588 24.65 -19.18 19.56
C ILE A 588 24.02 -20.08 20.62
N VAL A 589 22.84 -20.65 20.33
CA VAL A 589 22.12 -21.53 21.28
C VAL A 589 22.77 -22.92 21.34
N PHE A 590 23.25 -23.43 20.20
CA PHE A 590 23.80 -24.77 20.05
C PHE A 590 25.22 -24.74 19.47
N MET A 591 26.18 -25.28 20.23
CA MET A 591 27.61 -25.28 19.87
C MET A 591 28.12 -26.67 19.47
N PRO A 592 29.07 -26.77 18.53
CA PRO A 592 29.77 -28.02 18.24
C PRO A 592 30.53 -28.57 19.47
N ARG A 593 30.53 -29.89 19.68
CA ARG A 593 31.30 -30.57 20.74
C ARG A 593 32.78 -30.70 20.41
N LYS A 594 33.14 -30.79 19.13
CA LYS A 594 34.53 -30.96 18.65
C LYS A 594 34.81 -29.95 17.52
N SER A 595 35.87 -29.17 17.65
CA SER A 595 36.27 -28.13 16.69
C SER A 595 36.96 -28.66 15.42
N GLY A 596 37.25 -29.96 15.33
CA GLY A 596 38.22 -30.50 14.36
C GLY A 596 37.74 -30.70 12.93
N SER A 597 36.47 -31.01 12.69
CA SER A 597 35.93 -31.29 11.35
C SER A 597 35.06 -30.16 10.79
N TRP A 598 34.73 -29.17 11.61
CA TRP A 598 33.72 -28.15 11.33
C TRP A 598 34.24 -26.73 11.56
N SER A 599 35.55 -26.53 11.44
CA SER A 599 36.21 -25.25 11.68
C SER A 599 35.72 -24.10 10.79
N HIS A 600 35.06 -24.40 9.66
CA HIS A 600 34.45 -23.39 8.80
C HIS A 600 33.14 -22.81 9.39
N LEU A 601 32.46 -23.54 10.28
CA LEU A 601 31.31 -23.04 11.05
C LEU A 601 31.75 -22.32 12.34
N TRP A 602 32.99 -22.54 12.75
CA TRP A 602 33.52 -22.08 14.02
C TRP A 602 34.93 -21.55 13.82
N ASP A 603 35.03 -20.32 13.32
CA ASP A 603 36.31 -19.66 13.13
C ASP A 603 36.60 -18.73 14.31
N GLU A 604 37.24 -19.28 15.35
CA GLU A 604 37.68 -18.48 16.51
C GLU A 604 38.68 -17.37 16.14
N LYS A 605 39.38 -17.48 15.01
CA LYS A 605 40.34 -16.44 14.58
C LYS A 605 39.63 -15.28 13.90
N GLU A 606 38.60 -15.57 13.10
CA GLU A 606 37.72 -14.54 12.53
C GLU A 606 36.62 -14.08 13.48
N GLY A 607 36.44 -14.79 14.60
CA GLY A 607 35.39 -14.55 15.57
C GLY A 607 34.00 -14.82 15.00
N LYS A 608 33.83 -15.74 14.04
CA LYS A 608 32.54 -16.05 13.40
C LYS A 608 32.05 -17.41 13.82
N TYR A 609 30.80 -17.44 14.27
CA TYR A 609 30.17 -18.60 14.89
C TYR A 609 28.83 -18.87 14.23
N ALA A 610 28.70 -19.99 13.52
CA ALA A 610 27.48 -20.37 12.80
C ALA A 610 26.65 -21.40 13.58
N GLY A 611 25.34 -21.20 13.62
CA GLY A 611 24.40 -22.09 14.29
C GLY A 611 23.01 -22.04 13.67
N PRO A 612 22.20 -23.09 13.91
CA PRO A 612 20.83 -23.19 13.40
C PRO A 612 19.84 -22.45 14.32
N ALA A 613 20.28 -22.04 15.52
CA ALA A 613 19.50 -21.17 16.40
C ALA A 613 20.40 -20.14 17.08
N LEU A 614 20.01 -18.87 16.95
CA LEU A 614 20.66 -17.72 17.59
C LEU A 614 19.65 -17.03 18.51
N PHE A 615 20.12 -16.44 19.61
CA PHE A 615 19.31 -15.67 20.53
C PHE A 615 20.16 -14.63 21.26
N ALA A 616 19.88 -13.36 21.02
CA ALA A 616 20.61 -12.23 21.59
C ALA A 616 19.69 -11.29 22.36
N SER A 617 20.28 -10.57 23.32
CA SER A 617 19.62 -9.47 24.02
C SER A 617 19.97 -8.16 23.33
N VAL A 618 18.97 -7.42 22.87
CA VAL A 618 19.14 -6.14 22.14
C VAL A 618 18.79 -4.93 22.99
N SER A 619 18.16 -5.15 24.15
CA SER A 619 17.96 -4.17 25.22
C SER A 619 17.97 -4.88 26.58
N GLU A 620 17.70 -4.15 27.68
CA GLU A 620 17.61 -4.75 29.03
C GLU A 620 16.64 -5.94 29.06
N LYS A 621 15.55 -5.86 28.28
CA LYS A 621 14.50 -6.88 28.23
C LYS A 621 14.25 -7.45 26.83
N GLY A 622 14.59 -6.70 25.79
CA GLY A 622 14.34 -7.05 24.40
C GLY A 622 15.21 -8.16 23.89
N LYS A 623 14.63 -9.04 23.08
CA LYS A 623 15.30 -10.21 22.52
C LYS A 623 15.08 -10.31 21.02
N VAL A 624 16.10 -10.77 20.32
CA VAL A 624 16.00 -11.19 18.92
C VAL A 624 16.50 -12.63 18.83
N GLY A 625 15.73 -13.47 18.15
CA GLY A 625 16.05 -14.86 17.91
C GLY A 625 16.04 -15.20 16.43
N PHE A 626 16.75 -16.27 16.07
CA PHE A 626 16.64 -16.95 14.78
C PHE A 626 16.54 -18.45 15.02
N VAL A 627 15.69 -19.14 14.25
CA VAL A 627 15.59 -20.60 14.23
C VAL A 627 15.41 -21.09 12.79
N GLY A 628 16.46 -21.70 12.24
CA GLY A 628 16.41 -22.42 10.97
C GLY A 628 15.53 -23.65 11.07
N TYR A 629 14.98 -24.13 9.96
CA TYR A 629 14.00 -25.22 9.93
C TYR A 629 14.64 -26.52 10.38
N MET A 630 14.00 -27.25 11.29
CA MET A 630 14.56 -28.46 11.92
C MET A 630 13.58 -29.62 11.84
N THR A 631 14.12 -30.82 11.64
CA THR A 631 13.36 -32.07 11.78
C THR A 631 13.99 -32.89 12.91
N PRO A 632 13.21 -33.37 13.90
CA PRO A 632 11.75 -33.39 13.96
C PRO A 632 11.11 -32.07 14.46
N ALA A 633 9.86 -31.82 14.04
CA ALA A 633 9.11 -30.61 14.42
C ALA A 633 8.93 -30.39 15.94
N ALA A 634 9.10 -31.45 16.75
CA ALA A 634 9.02 -31.37 18.21
C ALA A 634 10.16 -30.53 18.81
N ASP A 635 11.40 -30.70 18.30
CA ASP A 635 12.55 -29.94 18.77
C ASP A 635 12.41 -28.46 18.37
N TYR A 636 11.91 -28.21 17.15
CA TYR A 636 11.58 -26.87 16.67
C TYR A 636 10.59 -26.15 17.59
N PHE A 637 9.50 -26.83 17.95
CA PHE A 637 8.50 -26.28 18.87
C PHE A 637 9.08 -25.98 20.25
N GLY A 638 9.90 -26.88 20.80
CA GLY A 638 10.57 -26.66 22.09
C GLY A 638 11.46 -25.42 22.09
N ILE A 639 12.26 -25.23 21.03
CA ILE A 639 13.18 -24.08 20.90
C ILE A 639 12.39 -22.78 20.76
N VAL A 640 11.43 -22.72 19.83
CA VAL A 640 10.66 -21.48 19.60
C VAL A 640 9.79 -21.14 20.82
N SER A 641 9.17 -22.13 21.47
CA SER A 641 8.40 -21.90 22.70
C SER A 641 9.27 -21.35 23.82
N ALA A 642 10.50 -21.88 23.97
CA ALA A 642 11.45 -21.34 24.92
C ALA A 642 11.85 -19.89 24.60
N MET A 643 12.04 -19.54 23.32
CA MET A 643 12.32 -18.16 22.89
C MET A 643 11.15 -17.20 23.19
N ILE A 644 9.91 -17.65 23.01
CA ILE A 644 8.70 -16.90 23.36
C ILE A 644 8.56 -16.76 24.89
N GLY A 645 9.06 -17.73 25.64
CA GLY A 645 8.92 -17.80 27.11
C GLY A 645 7.67 -18.55 27.58
N LEU A 646 7.16 -19.49 26.78
CA LEU A 646 6.05 -20.39 27.11
C LEU A 646 6.53 -21.55 28.00
#